data_AF-A0A1E7FIH2-F1
#
_entry.id   AF-A0A1E7FIH2-F1
#
_cell.length_a   1.000
_cell.length_b   1.000
_cell.length_c   1.000
_cell.angle_alpha   90.00
_cell.angle_beta   90.00
_cell.angle_gamma   90.00
#
_symmetry.space_group_name_H-M   'P 1'
#
loop_
_entity.id
_entity.type
_entity.pdbx_description
1 polymer ?
#
loop_
_entity_poly.entity_id
_entity_poly.type
_entity_poly.pdbx_seq_one_letter_code
_entity_poly.pdbx_strand_id
1 'polypeptide(L)'
;MVDSPIRHRNSCRMVEGSSSSEEKNKNANNNDQLQDLELQQGQQQHQLIITNTPQSSTKKRSSTLLIALLLLIGIMVQFIYYRNNNDINNNNYYGGTISRSTTTATTPAITTLPLISTTTSASAYIIHNNKVDNVPKSNTKTTNNEEEQEQEQEQEPKAEESSSNNSCGIWMAPSSLTPYPGYGIFTTRPIHKKESILHSSSDAVSIQIRDAYRFSNMPFQKERQKWWTNTFGNYVWSRGTGDHTRYDFPIMSSDFQPGFGALPNHHCILNSLDYRMAAQNTIQDNIIDSNSPGRGSISYTLGRDFYSTRELYAGEEIFLNYGMCDREKEEKGGNNNDSSESESESDGGGDWSSKMYYPADFKEAARIVKLHKPYGPKSWPTMTNRRKKLTNTSTNANTNNDNDLTITTETEEDSISGVERIAKMIDPNSGAKPQFVYDTIPKTKLAMKKLQDLVPSNSFYNNINDKEDKDNNFGDDSKRKQKHIVKIDELVEALARSVLEPRPIEWIKQNGVCLEHLVPKKSTIHDAGLGGFAQYGVAKDEIVVPTPVLQTVHKEILTLYERINKSNNYRHNIRDFIDNPEKYKVGTGLLYNYCFGHTDSSMLLCPLTSAMLINHCSVGRSKQFDCGHPDGPNAVVRWSSGWDNDSIQWRNATLDEIDNKFGRVLSLEIIATRDIQPNEEVFIDYGIDWENAWMKHVEEWKSIPSPNKENFISAQEANSRSGPIMKNLISNDLRENVVHPYLLIGCQYKIHRKIDFKNKNYTKPNKFWKTMTDQQILQTYGEDGSDYVYGDKSGYINHREYSHWPCSILKEEGAGTGRYTVQIHQSPLRSEKTRTTAWTENNVPRILTNYKQESIHYFIRPNSQEHMRPGVFRHHVGVPDNIYPNHWKNYI
;
A
#
# COMPACT_ATOMS: atom_id res chain seq x y z
N MET A 1 53.34 -16.21 16.38
CA MET A 1 54.79 -16.00 16.49
C MET A 1 55.01 -14.52 16.76
N VAL A 2 55.29 -14.22 18.04
CA VAL A 2 56.56 -13.63 18.53
C VAL A 2 56.59 -12.12 18.18
N ASP A 3 56.55 -11.15 19.09
CA ASP A 3 56.55 -11.20 20.54
C ASP A 3 55.96 -9.90 21.12
N SER A 4 55.44 -10.06 22.32
CA SER A 4 55.06 -9.06 23.33
C SER A 4 56.26 -8.15 23.74
N PRO A 5 56.18 -7.14 24.66
CA PRO A 5 55.50 -7.34 25.95
C PRO A 5 54.98 -6.13 26.78
N ILE A 6 54.16 -6.52 27.77
CA ILE A 6 53.97 -5.96 29.14
C ILE A 6 53.02 -4.74 29.27
N ARG A 7 51.77 -4.95 29.75
CA ARG A 7 51.28 -4.97 31.17
C ARG A 7 51.38 -3.57 31.84
N HIS A 8 50.39 -2.99 32.51
CA HIS A 8 49.42 -3.54 33.47
C HIS A 8 48.32 -2.49 33.81
N ARG A 9 47.07 -2.98 33.99
CA ARG A 9 46.11 -2.72 35.09
C ARG A 9 45.61 -1.28 35.47
N ASN A 10 44.28 -1.27 35.64
CA ASN A 10 43.44 -0.63 36.68
C ASN A 10 43.12 0.86 36.49
N SER A 11 41.86 1.20 36.18
CA SER A 11 40.78 1.52 37.15
C SER A 11 40.98 2.86 37.86
N CYS A 12 40.17 3.86 37.50
CA CYS A 12 39.56 4.88 38.38
C CYS A 12 38.42 5.49 37.55
N ARG A 13 37.13 5.39 37.93
CA ARG A 13 36.42 5.96 39.08
C ARG A 13 36.52 7.48 39.15
N MET A 14 35.36 8.09 38.92
CA MET A 14 35.04 9.51 39.00
C MET A 14 35.49 10.16 40.30
N VAL A 15 35.99 11.40 40.21
CA VAL A 15 35.87 12.42 41.25
C VAL A 15 35.72 13.80 40.58
N GLU A 16 34.71 14.53 41.03
CA GLU A 16 34.40 15.93 40.79
C GLU A 16 35.54 16.86 41.26
N GLY A 17 35.71 18.02 40.64
CA GLY A 17 36.66 19.01 41.14
C GLY A 17 36.62 20.33 40.39
N SER A 18 35.90 21.27 40.96
CA SER A 18 35.79 22.69 40.61
C SER A 18 37.05 23.49 40.98
N SER A 19 37.01 24.79 40.63
CA SER A 19 37.92 25.91 40.98
C SER A 19 39.08 26.15 39.98
N SER A 20 39.05 27.19 39.15
CA SER A 20 39.14 28.66 39.36
C SER A 20 40.58 29.18 39.49
N SER A 21 40.97 30.07 38.57
CA SER A 21 41.93 31.19 38.63
C SER A 21 42.57 31.34 37.23
N GLU A 22 42.17 32.34 36.44
CA GLU A 22 42.76 33.68 36.39
C GLU A 22 44.29 33.67 36.26
N GLU A 23 44.82 33.87 35.04
CA GLU A 23 45.69 35.01 34.79
C GLU A 23 45.82 35.37 33.29
N LYS A 24 46.03 36.68 33.10
CA LYS A 24 45.91 37.48 31.87
C LYS A 24 47.24 37.59 31.13
N ASN A 25 47.18 37.66 29.78
CA ASN A 25 47.77 38.73 28.94
C ASN A 25 47.70 38.30 27.47
N LYS A 26 46.89 38.95 26.63
CA LYS A 26 47.07 40.25 25.94
C LYS A 26 47.66 40.12 24.53
N ASN A 27 46.85 40.62 23.59
CA ASN A 27 47.19 41.37 22.37
C ASN A 27 47.00 40.63 21.04
N ALA A 28 45.88 40.91 20.38
CA ALA A 28 45.89 41.55 19.05
C ALA A 28 44.53 42.21 18.81
N ASN A 29 44.59 43.50 18.49
CA ASN A 29 43.50 44.42 18.20
C ASN A 29 43.08 44.37 16.73
N ASN A 30 41.81 44.74 16.51
CA ASN A 30 41.25 45.57 15.44
C ASN A 30 40.52 44.95 14.24
N ASN A 31 39.24 45.39 14.19
CA ASN A 31 38.41 45.81 13.05
C ASN A 31 37.78 44.71 12.19
N ASP A 32 36.53 44.81 11.72
CA ASP A 32 35.43 45.75 11.90
C ASP A 32 34.15 45.07 11.37
N GLN A 33 33.03 45.39 12.03
CA GLN A 33 31.66 45.55 11.53
C GLN A 33 31.20 44.88 10.22
N LEU A 34 30.12 44.08 10.31
CA LEU A 34 28.95 44.22 9.43
C LEU A 34 27.68 43.68 10.12
N GLN A 35 26.60 44.45 9.96
CA GLN A 35 25.41 44.50 10.79
C GLN A 35 24.35 43.43 10.50
N ASP A 36 23.66 43.07 11.59
CA ASP A 36 22.30 42.53 11.66
C ASP A 36 21.25 43.49 11.04
N LEU A 37 20.22 42.92 10.40
CA LEU A 37 18.95 43.59 10.16
C LEU A 37 17.79 42.57 10.13
N GLU A 38 16.69 42.99 10.77
CA GLU A 38 15.31 42.46 10.71
C GLU A 38 14.83 41.44 11.75
N LEU A 39 14.49 41.94 12.95
CA LEU A 39 13.35 41.41 13.74
C LEU A 39 12.87 42.39 14.82
N GLN A 40 12.08 43.42 14.45
CA GLN A 40 11.24 44.17 15.40
C GLN A 40 10.03 44.84 14.75
N GLN A 41 8.84 44.24 14.90
CA GLN A 41 7.53 44.91 15.05
C GLN A 41 6.60 43.89 15.75
N GLY A 42 5.88 44.13 16.84
CA GLY A 42 5.78 45.29 17.72
C GLY A 42 5.05 44.87 19.00
N GLN A 43 5.41 45.50 20.12
CA GLN A 43 4.61 45.57 21.33
C GLN A 43 4.56 47.04 21.74
N GLN A 44 3.37 47.61 21.93
CA GLN A 44 3.03 48.36 23.14
C GLN A 44 1.58 48.87 23.13
N GLN A 45 1.11 49.08 24.37
CA GLN A 45 -0.11 49.74 24.87
C GLN A 45 -1.31 48.79 25.10
N HIS A 46 -1.88 48.64 26.31
CA HIS A 46 -2.06 49.58 27.44
C HIS A 46 -2.18 48.85 28.81
N GLN A 47 -1.56 49.40 29.86
CA GLN A 47 -2.09 49.39 31.25
C GLN A 47 -3.09 50.59 31.34
N LEU A 48 -4.13 50.67 32.21
CA LEU A 48 -4.23 50.45 33.65
C LEU A 48 -5.71 50.67 34.08
N ILE A 49 -6.21 49.97 35.11
CA ILE A 49 -7.03 50.44 36.27
C ILE A 49 -7.84 49.28 36.90
N ILE A 50 -7.65 49.16 38.21
CA ILE A 50 -8.22 48.21 39.17
C ILE A 50 -9.57 48.77 39.69
N THR A 51 -10.58 47.91 39.87
CA THR A 51 -11.36 47.64 41.10
C THR A 51 -12.73 47.08 40.73
N ASN A 52 -13.09 45.89 41.23
CA ASN A 52 -14.32 45.65 41.99
C ASN A 52 -14.41 44.20 42.51
N THR A 53 -14.54 44.11 43.83
CA THR A 53 -14.98 42.96 44.65
C THR A 53 -16.31 42.34 44.18
N PRO A 54 -16.55 41.05 44.44
CA PRO A 54 -17.91 40.55 44.63
C PRO A 54 -18.15 40.06 46.06
N GLN A 55 -19.22 40.61 46.64
CA GLN A 55 -19.88 40.18 47.87
C GLN A 55 -20.46 38.77 47.75
N SER A 56 -20.46 38.09 48.89
CA SER A 56 -21.24 36.90 49.20
C SER A 56 -22.75 37.11 49.00
N SER A 57 -23.45 36.13 48.42
CA SER A 57 -24.85 35.89 48.76
C SER A 57 -25.19 34.40 48.74
N THR A 58 -26.02 34.03 49.69
CA THR A 58 -26.26 32.69 50.24
C THR A 58 -27.42 31.94 49.59
N LYS A 59 -27.30 30.61 49.57
CA LYS A 59 -28.32 29.55 49.81
C LYS A 59 -29.77 29.81 49.34
N LYS A 60 -30.25 28.93 48.45
CA LYS A 60 -31.42 28.02 48.66
C LYS A 60 -31.78 27.26 47.38
N ARG A 61 -31.06 26.18 47.02
CA ARG A 61 -31.55 25.07 46.17
C ARG A 61 -30.67 23.83 46.38
N SER A 62 -30.89 23.05 47.44
CA SER A 62 -30.14 21.80 47.65
C SER A 62 -30.99 20.61 48.14
N SER A 63 -32.26 20.79 48.43
CA SER A 63 -33.11 19.71 48.95
C SER A 63 -33.77 18.88 47.83
N THR A 64 -34.09 19.46 46.68
CA THR A 64 -34.78 18.74 45.59
C THR A 64 -33.87 17.78 44.82
N LEU A 65 -32.58 18.12 44.67
CA LEU A 65 -31.61 17.28 43.96
C LEU A 65 -31.24 16.02 44.76
N LEU A 66 -31.20 16.12 46.09
CA LEU A 66 -30.89 15.00 46.97
C LEU A 66 -32.03 13.97 46.99
N ILE A 67 -33.28 14.44 46.98
CA ILE A 67 -34.46 13.55 46.93
C ILE A 67 -34.54 12.83 45.58
N ALA A 68 -34.24 13.52 44.47
CA ALA A 68 -34.20 12.89 43.15
C ALA A 68 -33.10 11.82 43.03
N LEU A 69 -31.93 12.08 43.64
CA LEU A 69 -30.82 11.12 43.68
C LEU A 69 -31.17 9.89 44.51
N LEU A 70 -31.81 10.07 45.67
CA LEU A 70 -32.23 8.96 46.53
C LEU A 70 -33.34 8.10 45.91
N LEU A 71 -34.27 8.71 45.15
CA LEU A 71 -35.27 7.98 44.39
C LEU A 71 -34.65 7.15 43.25
N LEU A 72 -33.66 7.71 42.55
CA LEU A 72 -32.92 6.98 41.51
C LEU A 72 -32.14 5.78 42.07
N ILE A 73 -31.50 5.94 43.22
CA ILE A 73 -30.81 4.84 43.91
C ILE A 73 -31.81 3.78 44.35
N GLY A 74 -32.98 4.18 44.87
CA GLY A 74 -34.06 3.24 45.22
C GLY A 74 -34.54 2.40 44.03
N ILE A 75 -34.74 3.03 42.87
CA ILE A 75 -35.15 2.34 41.63
C ILE A 75 -34.06 1.37 41.15
N MET A 76 -32.78 1.76 41.21
CA MET A 76 -31.69 0.85 40.83
C MET A 76 -31.58 -0.35 41.76
N VAL A 77 -31.73 -0.17 43.07
CA VAL A 77 -31.71 -1.27 44.04
C VAL A 77 -32.90 -2.21 43.82
N GLN A 78 -34.09 -1.68 43.54
CA GLN A 78 -35.26 -2.50 43.20
C GLN A 78 -35.05 -3.29 41.90
N PHE A 79 -34.40 -2.70 40.90
CA PHE A 79 -34.11 -3.37 39.63
C PHE A 79 -33.07 -4.49 39.79
N ILE A 80 -32.04 -4.28 40.63
CA ILE A 80 -31.04 -5.31 40.95
C ILE A 80 -31.67 -6.44 41.76
N TYR A 81 -32.54 -6.12 42.73
CA TYR A 81 -33.27 -7.12 43.52
C TYR A 81 -34.24 -7.95 42.65
N TYR A 82 -34.95 -7.31 41.72
CA TYR A 82 -35.87 -7.98 40.81
C TYR A 82 -35.13 -8.88 39.79
N ARG A 83 -33.92 -8.49 39.37
CA ARG A 83 -33.11 -9.29 38.45
C ARG A 83 -32.53 -10.54 39.12
N ASN A 84 -32.03 -10.42 40.35
CA ASN A 84 -31.47 -11.57 41.07
C ASN A 84 -32.51 -12.62 41.47
N ASN A 85 -33.78 -12.23 41.69
CA ASN A 85 -34.83 -13.19 42.05
C ASN A 85 -35.43 -13.95 40.85
N ASN A 86 -35.24 -13.47 39.62
CA ASN A 86 -35.73 -14.16 38.42
C ASN A 86 -34.75 -15.19 37.85
N ASP A 87 -33.46 -15.13 38.21
CA ASP A 87 -32.45 -16.10 37.75
C ASP A 87 -32.39 -17.39 38.60
N ILE A 88 -33.21 -17.53 39.65
CA ILE A 88 -33.21 -18.71 40.55
C ILE A 88 -34.21 -19.81 40.13
N ASN A 89 -35.14 -19.55 39.20
CA ASN A 89 -36.23 -20.49 38.90
C ASN A 89 -36.12 -21.29 37.58
N ASN A 90 -34.98 -21.29 36.89
CA ASN A 90 -34.78 -22.15 35.72
C ASN A 90 -33.39 -22.78 35.71
N ASN A 91 -33.25 -23.91 36.41
CA ASN A 91 -32.35 -25.00 36.01
C ASN A 91 -32.63 -26.26 36.84
N ASN A 92 -33.46 -27.14 36.28
CA ASN A 92 -33.54 -28.54 36.66
C ASN A 92 -33.25 -29.39 35.40
N TYR A 93 -32.54 -30.51 35.60
CA TYR A 93 -32.20 -31.59 34.65
C TYR A 93 -30.99 -31.39 33.70
N TYR A 94 -29.81 -31.88 34.09
CA TYR A 94 -29.34 -33.25 33.81
C TYR A 94 -28.01 -33.53 34.55
N GLY A 95 -28.00 -34.57 35.39
CA GLY A 95 -26.82 -35.07 36.06
C GLY A 95 -26.06 -36.08 35.20
N GLY A 96 -24.73 -35.95 35.18
CA GLY A 96 -23.80 -36.91 34.61
C GLY A 96 -22.50 -36.87 35.39
N THR A 97 -22.32 -37.86 36.26
CA THR A 97 -21.16 -38.11 37.12
C THR A 97 -19.94 -38.52 36.28
N ILE A 98 -18.83 -37.78 36.38
CA ILE A 98 -17.50 -38.25 35.97
C ILE A 98 -16.54 -38.03 37.14
N SER A 99 -15.98 -39.14 37.61
CA SER A 99 -14.96 -39.27 38.65
C SER A 99 -13.64 -38.66 38.18
N ARG A 100 -13.04 -37.79 39.01
CA ARG A 100 -11.74 -37.16 38.77
C ARG A 100 -10.70 -37.87 39.63
N SER A 101 -9.84 -38.70 39.01
CA SER A 101 -8.65 -39.24 39.66
C SER A 101 -7.57 -38.17 39.74
N THR A 102 -7.14 -37.83 40.94
CA THR A 102 -5.92 -37.05 41.20
C THR A 102 -4.71 -37.95 41.01
N THR A 103 -3.89 -37.69 40.00
CA THR A 103 -2.52 -38.20 39.91
C THR A 103 -1.55 -37.06 40.18
N THR A 104 -0.87 -37.18 41.32
CA THR A 104 0.30 -36.40 41.72
C THR A 104 1.47 -36.68 40.77
N ALA A 105 2.06 -35.62 40.21
CA ALA A 105 3.27 -35.71 39.40
C ALA A 105 4.49 -35.83 40.33
N THR A 106 5.13 -36.99 40.30
CA THR A 106 6.46 -37.25 40.86
C THR A 106 7.54 -36.90 39.84
N THR A 107 8.50 -36.09 40.27
CA THR A 107 9.74 -35.75 39.59
C THR A 107 10.63 -36.99 39.42
N PRO A 108 11.27 -37.25 38.27
CA PRO A 108 12.34 -38.23 38.21
C PRO A 108 13.69 -37.56 38.47
N ALA A 109 14.42 -38.18 39.39
CA ALA A 109 15.81 -37.90 39.71
C ALA A 109 16.73 -38.21 38.52
N ILE A 110 17.69 -37.32 38.26
CA ILE A 110 18.78 -37.53 37.31
C ILE A 110 19.90 -38.26 38.04
N THR A 111 20.17 -39.49 37.60
CA THR A 111 21.31 -40.31 38.00
C THR A 111 22.58 -39.80 37.31
N THR A 112 23.56 -39.43 38.12
CA THR A 112 24.94 -39.14 37.75
C THR A 112 25.74 -40.43 37.54
N LEU A 113 26.71 -40.43 36.61
CA LEU A 113 27.99 -41.19 36.56
C LEU A 113 28.64 -41.05 35.15
N PRO A 114 29.96 -41.30 34.96
CA PRO A 114 31.08 -40.42 35.30
C PRO A 114 31.90 -39.94 34.08
N LEU A 115 32.70 -38.90 34.30
CA LEU A 115 33.72 -38.39 33.37
C LEU A 115 34.79 -39.44 33.05
N ILE A 116 35.11 -39.61 31.77
CA ILE A 116 36.41 -40.11 31.30
C ILE A 116 37.12 -38.96 30.59
N SER A 117 38.24 -38.55 31.18
CA SER A 117 39.23 -37.62 30.62
C SER A 117 40.03 -38.32 29.53
N THR A 118 40.15 -37.73 28.35
CA THR A 118 41.34 -37.88 27.50
C THR A 118 41.73 -36.54 26.89
N THR A 119 43.04 -36.39 26.79
CA THR A 119 43.84 -35.18 26.67
C THR A 119 44.11 -34.78 25.22
N THR A 120 44.09 -33.47 24.97
CA THR A 120 44.94 -32.67 24.06
C THR A 120 45.60 -33.32 22.83
N SER A 121 45.33 -32.76 21.66
CA SER A 121 46.40 -32.23 20.79
C SER A 121 45.84 -31.15 19.85
N ALA A 122 46.38 -29.94 19.97
CA ALA A 122 46.16 -28.84 19.06
C ALA A 122 47.24 -28.89 17.98
N SER A 123 46.85 -28.71 16.71
CA SER A 123 47.78 -28.39 15.63
C SER A 123 47.24 -27.18 14.87
N ALA A 124 48.06 -26.14 14.86
CA ALA A 124 47.82 -24.84 14.26
C ALA A 124 47.76 -24.93 12.72
N TYR A 125 46.84 -24.19 12.11
CA TYR A 125 46.83 -23.96 10.66
C TYR A 125 47.42 -22.57 10.37
N ILE A 126 48.46 -22.56 9.53
CA ILE A 126 49.22 -21.40 9.08
C ILE A 126 48.47 -20.75 7.91
N ILE A 127 48.23 -19.43 7.98
CA ILE A 127 47.76 -18.61 6.86
C ILE A 127 48.99 -18.05 6.14
N HIS A 128 49.20 -18.47 4.89
CA HIS A 128 50.14 -17.83 3.97
C HIS A 128 49.39 -16.84 3.07
N ASN A 129 49.73 -15.55 3.21
CA ASN A 129 49.45 -14.53 2.21
C ASN A 129 50.35 -14.76 0.99
N ASN A 130 49.78 -14.74 -0.21
CA ASN A 130 50.55 -14.51 -1.43
C ASN A 130 49.84 -13.50 -2.35
N LYS A 131 50.60 -12.45 -2.64
CA LYS A 131 50.45 -11.50 -3.74
C LYS A 131 50.23 -12.22 -5.07
N VAL A 132 49.33 -11.69 -5.89
CA VAL A 132 49.21 -12.03 -7.31
C VAL A 132 49.63 -10.80 -8.12
N ASP A 133 50.83 -10.88 -8.70
CA ASP A 133 51.24 -10.11 -9.87
C ASP A 133 51.51 -11.10 -11.01
N ASN A 134 51.30 -10.62 -12.24
CA ASN A 134 51.66 -11.19 -13.55
C ASN A 134 50.61 -11.99 -14.33
N VAL A 135 50.04 -11.25 -15.29
CA VAL A 135 49.44 -11.71 -16.54
C VAL A 135 50.52 -12.25 -17.48
N PRO A 136 50.33 -13.43 -18.10
CA PRO A 136 50.98 -13.75 -19.37
C PRO A 136 49.95 -13.85 -20.51
N LYS A 137 50.28 -13.15 -21.60
CA LYS A 137 49.68 -13.32 -22.93
C LYS A 137 49.97 -14.72 -23.45
N SER A 138 48.96 -15.45 -23.91
CA SER A 138 49.15 -16.58 -24.82
C SER A 138 48.30 -16.41 -26.08
N ASN A 139 49.01 -16.39 -27.20
CA ASN A 139 48.48 -16.59 -28.54
C ASN A 139 48.14 -18.07 -28.71
N THR A 140 46.94 -18.37 -29.20
CA THR A 140 46.71 -19.63 -29.94
C THR A 140 45.68 -19.38 -31.04
N LYS A 141 46.19 -19.42 -32.28
CA LYS A 141 45.41 -19.65 -33.50
C LYS A 141 44.83 -21.07 -33.43
N THR A 142 43.52 -21.20 -33.60
CA THR A 142 42.94 -22.41 -34.16
C THR A 142 41.72 -22.02 -35.00
N THR A 143 41.86 -22.24 -36.29
CA THR A 143 40.82 -22.25 -37.32
C THR A 143 39.82 -23.37 -37.02
N ASN A 144 38.53 -23.08 -37.10
CA ASN A 144 37.52 -24.01 -37.61
C ASN A 144 36.35 -23.20 -38.16
N ASN A 145 36.05 -23.50 -39.43
CA ASN A 145 34.91 -23.01 -40.19
C ASN A 145 33.66 -23.74 -39.71
N GLU A 146 32.65 -22.99 -39.28
CA GLU A 146 31.24 -23.41 -39.38
C GLU A 146 30.45 -22.19 -39.89
N GLU A 147 29.79 -22.41 -41.04
CA GLU A 147 28.92 -21.45 -41.71
C GLU A 147 27.63 -21.27 -40.88
N GLU A 148 27.52 -20.16 -40.17
CA GLU A 148 26.23 -19.65 -39.68
C GLU A 148 25.75 -18.52 -40.59
N GLN A 149 24.52 -18.67 -41.06
CA GLN A 149 23.82 -17.69 -41.88
C GLN A 149 23.54 -16.44 -41.06
N GLU A 150 24.28 -15.36 -41.35
CA GLU A 150 23.96 -14.00 -40.92
C GLU A 150 22.59 -13.59 -41.48
N GLN A 151 21.59 -13.52 -40.60
CA GLN A 151 20.45 -12.65 -40.82
C GLN A 151 20.89 -11.23 -40.46
N GLU A 152 21.01 -10.37 -41.47
CA GLU A 152 21.10 -8.92 -41.32
C GLU A 152 19.90 -8.44 -40.50
N GLN A 153 20.07 -8.28 -39.19
CA GLN A 153 19.22 -7.41 -38.40
C GLN A 153 19.65 -5.99 -38.70
N GLU A 154 18.79 -5.23 -39.38
CA GLU A 154 18.83 -3.77 -39.42
C GLU A 154 19.03 -3.26 -37.99
N GLN A 155 20.26 -2.81 -37.69
CA GLN A 155 20.53 -2.05 -36.50
C GLN A 155 19.79 -0.72 -36.65
N GLU A 156 18.63 -0.61 -35.98
CA GLU A 156 18.01 0.69 -35.72
C GLU A 156 19.09 1.63 -35.16
N PRO A 157 19.23 2.84 -35.72
CA PRO A 157 20.25 3.78 -35.27
C PRO A 157 20.06 4.02 -33.77
N LYS A 158 21.03 3.59 -32.96
CA LYS A 158 21.12 3.98 -31.55
C LYS A 158 21.13 5.50 -31.52
N ALA A 159 19.97 6.08 -31.20
CA ALA A 159 19.83 7.50 -30.94
C ALA A 159 20.91 7.86 -29.92
N GLU A 160 21.77 8.82 -30.27
CA GLU A 160 22.70 9.42 -29.31
C GLU A 160 21.85 9.92 -28.13
N GLU A 161 21.92 9.21 -27.00
CA GLU A 161 21.40 9.67 -25.71
C GLU A 161 22.14 10.95 -25.35
N SER A 162 21.64 12.06 -25.87
CA SER A 162 22.19 13.39 -25.63
C SER A 162 22.14 13.67 -24.13
N SER A 163 23.13 14.42 -23.65
CA SER A 163 23.37 14.80 -22.25
C SER A 163 22.24 15.58 -21.55
N SER A 164 21.00 15.56 -22.06
CA SER A 164 19.81 16.12 -21.43
C SER A 164 19.26 15.27 -20.28
N ASN A 165 19.85 14.11 -19.98
CA ASN A 165 19.40 13.19 -18.93
C ASN A 165 19.59 13.68 -17.49
N ASN A 166 20.00 14.93 -17.25
CA ASN A 166 20.19 15.47 -15.90
C ASN A 166 19.03 16.36 -15.40
N SER A 167 17.92 16.44 -16.12
CA SER A 167 16.78 17.26 -15.70
C SER A 167 15.59 16.41 -15.28
N CYS A 168 14.90 16.84 -14.23
CA CYS A 168 13.64 16.25 -13.79
C CYS A 168 12.62 16.18 -14.93
N GLY A 169 12.13 14.98 -15.24
CA GLY A 169 11.10 14.74 -16.25
C GLY A 169 9.68 14.86 -15.70
N ILE A 170 9.47 14.45 -14.44
CA ILE A 170 8.14 14.38 -13.81
C ILE A 170 7.95 15.45 -12.74
N TRP A 171 6.88 16.25 -12.89
CA TRP A 171 6.61 17.43 -12.08
C TRP A 171 5.21 17.38 -11.46
N MET A 172 5.08 17.93 -10.26
CA MET A 172 3.79 18.24 -9.64
C MET A 172 3.52 19.74 -9.77
N ALA A 173 2.40 20.14 -10.39
CA ALA A 173 2.04 21.55 -10.59
C ALA A 173 0.52 21.71 -10.49
N PRO A 174 -0.04 22.93 -10.40
CA PRO A 174 -1.49 23.11 -10.45
C PRO A 174 -2.11 22.43 -11.68
N SER A 175 -3.17 21.66 -11.47
CA SER A 175 -3.78 20.82 -12.52
C SER A 175 -4.28 21.65 -13.71
N SER A 176 -4.29 21.03 -14.89
CA SER A 176 -4.93 21.54 -16.10
C SER A 176 -6.45 21.36 -16.09
N LEU A 177 -6.99 20.55 -15.17
CA LEU A 177 -8.42 20.35 -15.00
C LEU A 177 -9.08 21.62 -14.44
N THR A 178 -9.83 22.34 -15.26
CA THR A 178 -10.63 23.48 -14.80
C THR A 178 -12.06 23.06 -14.48
N PRO A 179 -12.72 23.64 -13.46
CA PRO A 179 -12.22 24.58 -12.44
C PRO A 179 -11.63 23.86 -11.21
N TYR A 180 -11.09 22.65 -11.35
CA TYR A 180 -10.73 21.81 -10.21
C TYR A 180 -9.52 22.39 -9.46
N PRO A 181 -9.67 22.81 -8.19
CA PRO A 181 -8.55 23.27 -7.40
C PRO A 181 -7.75 22.04 -6.95
N GLY A 182 -6.50 21.93 -7.41
CA GLY A 182 -5.63 20.81 -7.04
C GLY A 182 -4.33 20.79 -7.84
N TYR A 183 -3.53 19.76 -7.61
CA TYR A 183 -2.28 19.51 -8.32
C TYR A 183 -2.47 18.37 -9.31
N GLY A 184 -1.89 18.52 -10.49
CA GLY A 184 -1.70 17.49 -11.49
C GLY A 184 -0.26 17.04 -11.52
N ILE A 185 -0.03 15.93 -12.21
CA ILE A 185 1.30 15.39 -12.47
C ILE A 185 1.60 15.58 -13.94
N PHE A 186 2.71 16.21 -14.27
CA PHE A 186 3.05 16.58 -15.62
C PHE A 186 4.36 15.92 -16.04
N THR A 187 4.48 15.61 -17.33
CA THR A 187 5.78 15.29 -17.92
C THR A 187 6.35 16.52 -18.65
N THR A 188 7.65 16.75 -18.52
CA THR A 188 8.39 17.79 -19.27
C THR A 188 9.26 17.20 -20.37
N ARG A 189 9.17 15.88 -20.56
CA ARG A 189 9.81 15.12 -21.63
C ARG A 189 8.77 14.26 -22.36
N PRO A 190 9.00 13.88 -23.63
CA PRO A 190 8.20 12.83 -24.23
C PRO A 190 8.34 11.52 -23.45
N ILE A 191 7.26 10.75 -23.34
CA ILE A 191 7.25 9.41 -22.76
C ILE A 191 6.56 8.47 -23.74
N HIS A 192 7.26 7.42 -24.13
CA HIS A 192 6.78 6.46 -25.10
C HIS A 192 5.76 5.48 -24.50
N LYS A 193 4.89 4.95 -25.36
CA LYS A 193 3.96 3.91 -24.95
C LYS A 193 4.72 2.69 -24.40
N LYS A 194 4.29 2.20 -23.23
CA LYS A 194 4.89 1.13 -22.39
C LYS A 194 6.19 1.50 -21.69
N GLU A 195 6.68 2.73 -21.85
CA GLU A 195 7.83 3.24 -21.09
C GLU A 195 7.43 3.44 -19.62
N SER A 196 8.32 3.07 -18.70
CA SER A 196 8.17 3.38 -17.27
C SER A 196 8.28 4.88 -17.03
N ILE A 197 7.38 5.43 -16.20
CA ILE A 197 7.32 6.87 -15.97
C ILE A 197 8.54 7.39 -15.18
N LEU A 198 8.99 6.62 -14.19
CA LEU A 198 10.07 7.02 -13.29
C LEU A 198 11.43 6.45 -13.68
N HIS A 199 11.51 5.69 -14.78
CA HIS A 199 12.71 4.94 -15.21
C HIS A 199 13.28 3.98 -14.15
N SER A 200 12.63 3.82 -13.01
CA SER A 200 12.93 2.87 -11.95
C SER A 200 12.00 1.66 -12.05
N SER A 201 12.43 0.52 -11.50
CA SER A 201 11.59 -0.67 -11.44
C SER A 201 10.41 -0.54 -10.46
N SER A 202 10.36 0.52 -9.65
CA SER A 202 9.34 0.75 -8.62
C SER A 202 9.32 2.21 -8.16
N ASP A 203 8.12 2.73 -7.86
CA ASP A 203 7.93 4.11 -7.41
C ASP A 203 8.22 4.35 -5.92
N ALA A 204 7.95 3.37 -5.05
CA ALA A 204 8.24 3.45 -3.62
C ALA A 204 8.19 2.05 -2.96
N VAL A 205 7.89 1.97 -1.66
CA VAL A 205 7.55 0.72 -0.96
C VAL A 205 6.03 0.52 -0.88
N SER A 206 5.61 -0.73 -0.90
CA SER A 206 4.22 -1.11 -0.61
C SER A 206 4.09 -1.45 0.87
N ILE A 207 3.27 -0.70 1.60
CA ILE A 207 3.09 -0.85 3.06
C ILE A 207 1.75 -1.54 3.33
N GLN A 208 1.81 -2.70 3.98
CA GLN A 208 0.59 -3.40 4.36
C GLN A 208 -0.09 -2.74 5.55
N ILE A 209 -1.36 -2.39 5.39
CA ILE A 209 -2.27 -1.94 6.44
C ILE A 209 -3.18 -3.12 6.81
N ARG A 210 -3.14 -3.53 8.07
CA ARG A 210 -3.99 -4.59 8.62
C ARG A 210 -5.25 -4.04 9.27
N ASP A 211 -6.28 -4.89 9.31
CA ASP A 211 -7.57 -4.61 9.95
C ASP A 211 -8.25 -3.34 9.42
N ALA A 212 -7.89 -2.99 8.18
CA ALA A 212 -8.27 -1.75 7.52
C ALA A 212 -9.77 -1.55 7.40
N TYR A 213 -10.56 -2.64 7.40
CA TYR A 213 -12.02 -2.61 7.21
C TYR A 213 -12.82 -3.22 8.37
N ARG A 214 -12.18 -3.79 9.40
CA ARG A 214 -12.88 -4.52 10.47
C ARG A 214 -13.20 -3.62 11.65
N PHE A 215 -13.84 -2.49 11.40
CA PHE A 215 -14.11 -1.52 12.48
C PHE A 215 -15.05 -2.07 13.55
N SER A 216 -15.95 -2.99 13.20
CA SER A 216 -16.93 -3.53 14.15
C SER A 216 -16.26 -4.17 15.36
N ASN A 217 -16.56 -3.65 16.55
CA ASN A 217 -16.07 -4.12 17.84
C ASN A 217 -14.57 -3.91 18.09
N MET A 218 -13.84 -3.18 17.24
CA MET A 218 -12.46 -2.79 17.54
C MET A 218 -12.42 -1.55 18.45
N PRO A 219 -11.41 -1.43 19.33
CA PRO A 219 -11.10 -0.16 19.98
C PRO A 219 -10.93 0.95 18.95
N PHE A 220 -11.40 2.14 19.28
CA PHE A 220 -11.41 3.29 18.36
C PHE A 220 -12.19 3.02 17.06
N GLN A 221 -13.28 2.25 17.12
CA GLN A 221 -14.08 1.89 15.94
C GLN A 221 -14.49 3.10 15.09
N LYS A 222 -14.96 4.18 15.74
CA LYS A 222 -15.46 5.37 15.02
C LYS A 222 -14.32 6.12 14.34
N GLU A 223 -13.22 6.27 15.05
CA GLU A 223 -12.00 6.95 14.63
C GLU A 223 -11.33 6.16 13.49
N ARG A 224 -11.25 4.83 13.59
CA ARG A 224 -10.77 3.95 12.52
C ARG A 224 -11.64 4.04 11.28
N GLN A 225 -12.97 3.99 11.45
CA GLN A 225 -13.89 4.14 10.33
C GLN A 225 -13.71 5.49 9.67
N LYS A 226 -13.63 6.56 10.46
CA LYS A 226 -13.45 7.93 9.99
C LYS A 226 -12.12 8.12 9.27
N TRP A 227 -11.02 7.68 9.87
CA TRP A 227 -9.68 7.64 9.27
C TRP A 227 -9.69 6.96 7.90
N TRP A 228 -10.34 5.81 7.83
CA TRP A 228 -10.45 5.06 6.60
C TRP A 228 -11.33 5.77 5.57
N THR A 229 -12.53 6.19 5.94
CA THR A 229 -13.46 6.79 4.97
C THR A 229 -13.03 8.17 4.53
N ASN A 230 -12.41 8.96 5.41
CA ASN A 230 -12.08 10.36 5.15
C ASN A 230 -10.73 10.52 4.49
N THR A 231 -9.73 9.75 4.90
CA THR A 231 -8.33 10.02 4.54
C THR A 231 -7.74 8.87 3.73
N PHE A 232 -7.71 7.64 4.25
CA PHE A 232 -6.91 6.56 3.67
C PHE A 232 -7.58 5.76 2.56
N GLY A 233 -8.90 5.63 2.57
CA GLY A 233 -9.67 4.78 1.66
C GLY A 233 -9.48 5.10 0.17
N ASN A 234 -8.95 6.28 -0.15
CA ASN A 234 -8.68 6.73 -1.52
C ASN A 234 -7.25 6.43 -1.99
N TYR A 235 -6.33 6.11 -1.08
CA TYR A 235 -4.89 5.94 -1.36
C TYR A 235 -4.40 4.52 -1.09
N VAL A 236 -5.35 3.63 -0.83
CA VAL A 236 -5.10 2.21 -0.63
C VAL A 236 -5.53 1.46 -1.87
N TRP A 237 -4.69 0.53 -2.28
CA TRP A 237 -4.95 -0.28 -3.44
C TRP A 237 -5.48 -1.62 -2.98
N SER A 238 -6.70 -1.94 -3.40
CA SER A 238 -7.31 -3.22 -3.06
C SER A 238 -6.54 -4.35 -3.76
N ARG A 239 -5.97 -5.26 -2.96
CA ARG A 239 -5.42 -6.57 -3.39
C ARG A 239 -4.25 -6.52 -4.39
N GLY A 240 -3.33 -5.57 -4.25
CA GLY A 240 -2.30 -5.34 -5.26
C GLY A 240 -0.85 -5.28 -4.77
N THR A 241 -0.54 -5.76 -3.58
CA THR A 241 0.82 -6.22 -3.31
C THR A 241 1.14 -7.41 -4.19
N GLY A 242 2.45 -7.64 -4.40
CA GLY A 242 2.94 -8.93 -4.83
C GLY A 242 2.25 -10.00 -3.99
N ASP A 243 1.76 -11.01 -4.66
CA ASP A 243 0.71 -11.94 -4.27
C ASP A 243 0.84 -12.61 -2.90
N HIS A 244 2.02 -12.54 -2.32
CA HIS A 244 2.36 -13.02 -0.99
C HIS A 244 1.42 -12.48 0.09
N THR A 245 1.07 -11.18 0.07
CA THR A 245 0.22 -10.65 1.16
C THR A 245 -1.23 -11.12 1.07
N ARG A 246 -1.67 -11.54 -0.13
CA ARG A 246 -3.00 -12.15 -0.30
C ARG A 246 -3.08 -13.48 0.42
N TYR A 247 -2.00 -14.26 0.49
CA TYR A 247 -1.96 -15.45 1.34
C TYR A 247 -1.93 -15.05 2.81
N ASP A 248 -1.20 -13.99 3.17
CA ASP A 248 -1.10 -13.54 4.56
C ASP A 248 -2.45 -13.15 5.17
N PHE A 249 -3.24 -12.32 4.48
CA PHE A 249 -4.51 -11.81 5.01
C PHE A 249 -5.55 -11.51 3.91
N PRO A 250 -6.08 -12.54 3.22
CA PRO A 250 -6.86 -12.39 1.98
C PRO A 250 -8.06 -11.44 2.03
N ILE A 251 -8.61 -11.19 3.22
CA ILE A 251 -9.88 -10.47 3.39
C ILE A 251 -9.66 -9.12 4.12
N MET A 252 -8.46 -8.86 4.67
CA MET A 252 -8.30 -7.83 5.70
C MET A 252 -7.01 -7.01 5.64
N SER A 253 -6.09 -7.31 4.73
CA SER A 253 -5.00 -6.39 4.40
C SER A 253 -5.43 -5.44 3.27
N SER A 254 -4.96 -4.20 3.36
CA SER A 254 -4.91 -3.26 2.24
C SER A 254 -3.49 -2.80 2.06
N ASP A 255 -3.14 -2.47 0.84
CA ASP A 255 -1.78 -2.05 0.53
C ASP A 255 -1.79 -0.55 0.31
N PHE A 256 -1.19 0.17 1.24
CA PHE A 256 -0.86 1.56 1.06
C PHE A 256 0.37 1.60 0.16
N GLN A 257 0.17 2.11 -1.06
CA GLN A 257 1.26 2.34 -2.01
C GLN A 257 1.36 3.84 -2.22
N PRO A 258 2.03 4.51 -1.31
CA PRO A 258 2.47 5.88 -1.54
C PRO A 258 3.58 5.87 -2.60
N GLY A 259 3.94 7.04 -3.12
CA GLY A 259 4.80 7.17 -4.30
C GLY A 259 4.05 7.83 -5.45
N PHE A 260 4.56 7.65 -6.66
CA PHE A 260 3.98 8.28 -7.84
C PHE A 260 2.54 7.86 -8.07
N GLY A 261 2.17 6.59 -7.85
CA GLY A 261 0.82 6.10 -8.09
C GLY A 261 -0.30 6.82 -7.33
N ALA A 262 0.02 7.46 -6.21
CA ALA A 262 -0.94 8.13 -5.34
C ALA A 262 -1.24 9.60 -5.72
N LEU A 263 -0.53 10.15 -6.72
CA LEU A 263 -0.54 11.59 -7.02
C LEU A 263 -1.32 11.98 -8.29
N PRO A 264 -1.33 11.20 -9.40
CA PRO A 264 -2.05 11.57 -10.61
C PRO A 264 -3.55 11.77 -10.38
N ASN A 265 -4.10 12.76 -11.07
CA ASN A 265 -5.55 12.92 -11.11
C ASN A 265 -6.20 11.77 -11.88
N HIS A 266 -7.47 11.54 -11.56
CA HIS A 266 -8.28 10.54 -12.25
C HIS A 266 -8.96 11.13 -13.48
N HIS A 267 -8.87 10.46 -14.63
CA HIS A 267 -9.67 10.79 -15.80
C HIS A 267 -9.97 9.54 -16.65
N CYS A 268 -11.25 9.26 -16.93
CA CYS A 268 -11.64 8.03 -17.65
C CYS A 268 -11.22 8.00 -19.12
N ILE A 269 -11.32 9.13 -19.82
CA ILE A 269 -10.96 9.25 -21.24
C ILE A 269 -9.45 9.47 -21.40
N LEU A 270 -8.89 10.46 -20.70
CA LEU A 270 -7.48 10.86 -20.81
C LEU A 270 -6.49 9.98 -20.05
N ASN A 271 -6.94 8.85 -19.48
CA ASN A 271 -6.08 7.90 -18.79
C ASN A 271 -4.83 7.62 -19.63
N SER A 272 -3.67 8.02 -19.11
CA SER A 272 -2.39 7.82 -19.77
C SER A 272 -1.56 6.77 -19.08
N LEU A 273 -1.97 6.29 -17.91
CA LEU A 273 -1.21 5.33 -17.12
C LEU A 273 -1.89 3.98 -17.04
N ASP A 274 -1.03 2.97 -16.94
CA ASP A 274 -1.35 1.67 -16.39
C ASP A 274 -0.18 1.27 -15.50
N TYR A 275 -0.34 0.19 -14.76
CA TYR A 275 0.68 -0.28 -13.84
C TYR A 275 0.91 -1.76 -13.99
N ARG A 276 2.14 -2.15 -13.71
CA ARG A 276 2.53 -3.53 -13.47
C ARG A 276 3.16 -3.62 -12.10
N MET A 277 3.09 -4.80 -11.51
CA MET A 277 3.98 -5.10 -10.41
C MET A 277 5.42 -5.02 -10.94
N ALA A 278 6.36 -4.54 -10.12
CA ALA A 278 7.78 -4.54 -10.48
C ALA A 278 8.14 -5.91 -11.09
N ALA A 279 8.49 -5.96 -12.37
CA ALA A 279 8.48 -7.19 -13.17
C ALA A 279 9.42 -8.28 -12.63
N GLN A 280 10.37 -7.90 -11.77
CA GLN A 280 11.29 -8.76 -11.04
C GLN A 280 11.42 -8.23 -9.60
N ASN A 281 11.49 -9.13 -8.62
CA ASN A 281 11.83 -8.79 -7.22
C ASN A 281 10.85 -7.84 -6.52
N THR A 282 9.54 -7.99 -6.75
CA THR A 282 8.51 -7.28 -5.95
C THR A 282 8.70 -7.47 -4.45
N ILE A 283 9.30 -8.59 -4.05
CA ILE A 283 9.71 -8.90 -2.69
C ILE A 283 11.22 -9.05 -2.66
N GLN A 284 11.85 -8.29 -1.76
CA GLN A 284 13.27 -8.36 -1.42
C GLN A 284 13.41 -8.82 0.02
N ASP A 285 12.90 -10.02 0.32
CA ASP A 285 12.88 -10.57 1.69
C ASP A 285 14.27 -10.99 2.21
N ASN A 286 15.30 -10.85 1.38
CA ASN A 286 16.72 -11.01 1.74
C ASN A 286 17.49 -9.67 1.87
N ILE A 287 16.81 -8.52 1.79
CA ILE A 287 17.49 -7.21 1.86
C ILE A 287 18.13 -6.95 3.23
N ILE A 288 17.54 -7.52 4.27
CA ILE A 288 18.01 -7.47 5.65
C ILE A 288 18.33 -8.89 6.13
N ASP A 289 19.42 -9.01 6.90
CA ASP A 289 19.83 -10.27 7.50
C ASP A 289 18.78 -10.86 8.43
N SER A 290 18.72 -12.19 8.45
CA SER A 290 17.69 -12.93 9.18
C SER A 290 17.65 -12.66 10.69
N ASN A 291 18.75 -12.20 11.28
CA ASN A 291 18.91 -11.94 12.72
C ASN A 291 18.93 -10.45 13.05
N SER A 292 18.85 -9.59 12.04
CA SER A 292 18.90 -8.15 12.16
C SER A 292 17.81 -7.60 13.10
N PRO A 293 18.11 -6.58 13.92
CA PRO A 293 17.10 -5.84 14.67
C PRO A 293 16.15 -5.04 13.76
N GLY A 294 16.54 -4.73 12.52
CA GLY A 294 15.68 -4.08 11.51
C GLY A 294 14.69 -5.04 10.85
N ARG A 295 14.77 -6.33 11.17
CA ARG A 295 13.92 -7.34 10.56
C ARG A 295 12.45 -7.12 10.94
N GLY A 296 11.60 -6.90 9.94
CA GLY A 296 10.18 -6.58 10.13
C GLY A 296 9.90 -5.15 10.60
N SER A 297 10.91 -4.28 10.74
CA SER A 297 10.72 -2.84 10.95
C SER A 297 10.48 -2.07 9.64
N ILE A 298 10.72 -2.70 8.51
CA ILE A 298 10.54 -2.12 7.18
C ILE A 298 9.67 -3.01 6.28
N SER A 299 9.16 -2.43 5.20
CA SER A 299 8.60 -3.18 4.09
C SER A 299 9.72 -3.65 3.17
N TYR A 300 9.71 -4.94 2.86
CA TYR A 300 10.51 -5.55 1.80
C TYR A 300 9.72 -5.68 0.49
N THR A 301 8.49 -5.14 0.44
CA THR A 301 7.67 -5.16 -0.78
C THR A 301 7.83 -3.84 -1.52
N LEU A 302 8.31 -3.92 -2.76
CA LEU A 302 8.36 -2.77 -3.65
C LEU A 302 6.95 -2.37 -4.11
N GLY A 303 6.79 -1.08 -4.38
CA GLY A 303 5.62 -0.49 -5.03
C GLY A 303 5.51 -0.91 -6.50
N ARG A 304 4.71 -0.17 -7.27
CA ARG A 304 4.42 -0.52 -8.66
C ARG A 304 5.36 0.17 -9.62
N ASP A 305 5.47 -0.42 -10.80
CA ASP A 305 6.02 0.25 -11.97
C ASP A 305 4.84 0.79 -12.79
N PHE A 306 4.76 2.12 -12.90
CA PHE A 306 3.76 2.80 -13.71
C PHE A 306 4.36 3.05 -15.08
N TYR A 307 3.60 2.71 -16.13
CA TYR A 307 4.01 2.90 -17.50
C TYR A 307 2.94 3.62 -18.32
N SER A 308 3.37 4.30 -19.37
CA SER A 308 2.45 5.00 -20.25
C SER A 308 1.65 4.03 -21.13
N THR A 309 0.35 4.24 -21.27
CA THR A 309 -0.51 3.44 -22.16
C THR A 309 -0.57 3.97 -23.60
N ARG A 310 -0.03 5.18 -23.82
CA ARG A 310 0.04 5.89 -25.10
C ARG A 310 1.27 6.79 -25.16
N GLU A 311 1.52 7.45 -26.28
CA GLU A 311 2.52 8.52 -26.31
C GLU A 311 2.05 9.69 -25.43
N LEU A 312 2.97 10.22 -24.62
CA LEU A 312 2.79 11.44 -23.84
C LEU A 312 3.74 12.50 -24.35
N TYR A 313 3.21 13.70 -24.57
CA TYR A 313 4.01 14.83 -25.01
C TYR A 313 4.52 15.64 -23.82
N ALA A 314 5.67 16.28 -23.97
CA ALA A 314 6.15 17.23 -22.97
C ALA A 314 5.14 18.38 -22.77
N GLY A 315 4.87 18.73 -21.52
CA GLY A 315 3.82 19.67 -21.11
C GLY A 315 2.49 19.02 -20.75
N GLU A 316 2.34 17.71 -20.96
CA GLU A 316 1.07 17.02 -20.76
C GLU A 316 0.85 16.59 -19.29
N GLU A 317 -0.38 16.74 -18.80
CA GLU A 317 -0.81 16.15 -17.53
C GLU A 317 -1.07 14.64 -17.68
N ILE A 318 -0.60 13.89 -16.70
CA ILE A 318 -0.68 12.45 -16.60
C ILE A 318 -1.88 12.08 -15.74
N PHE A 319 -2.72 11.18 -16.25
CA PHE A 319 -3.95 10.74 -15.59
C PHE A 319 -3.95 9.23 -15.35
N LEU A 320 -4.50 8.82 -14.20
CA LEU A 320 -4.59 7.43 -13.77
C LEU A 320 -6.04 6.97 -13.57
N ASN A 321 -6.40 5.87 -14.20
CA ASN A 321 -7.66 5.18 -13.96
C ASN A 321 -7.51 4.25 -12.75
N TYR A 322 -8.06 4.67 -11.62
CA TYR A 322 -8.12 3.86 -10.39
C TYR A 322 -9.15 2.70 -10.47
N GLY A 323 -9.50 2.22 -11.67
CA GLY A 323 -10.46 1.13 -11.90
C GLY A 323 -11.94 1.55 -11.81
N MET A 324 -12.24 2.85 -11.73
CA MET A 324 -13.62 3.34 -11.60
C MET A 324 -14.39 3.33 -12.92
N CYS A 325 -13.69 3.44 -14.05
CA CYS A 325 -14.34 3.62 -15.35
C CYS A 325 -14.93 2.34 -15.96
N ASP A 326 -14.54 1.16 -15.45
CA ASP A 326 -14.92 -0.13 -16.04
C ASP A 326 -16.15 -0.77 -15.37
N ARG A 327 -16.62 -0.26 -14.22
CA ARG A 327 -17.73 -0.83 -13.42
C ARG A 327 -19.08 -0.92 -14.14
N GLU A 328 -19.41 0.03 -14.99
CA GLU A 328 -20.75 0.09 -15.60
C GLU A 328 -21.03 -1.07 -16.56
N LYS A 329 -19.99 -1.81 -16.98
CA LYS A 329 -20.12 -2.95 -17.90
C LYS A 329 -20.72 -4.19 -17.23
N GLU A 330 -20.49 -4.38 -15.92
CA GLU A 330 -20.91 -5.61 -15.24
C GLU A 330 -22.36 -5.58 -14.75
N GLU A 331 -22.88 -4.42 -14.33
CA GLU A 331 -24.20 -4.33 -13.70
C GLU A 331 -25.38 -4.56 -14.65
N LYS A 332 -25.19 -4.45 -15.98
CA LYS A 332 -26.30 -4.52 -16.96
C LYS A 332 -26.36 -5.83 -17.75
N GLY A 333 -25.40 -6.75 -17.58
CA GLY A 333 -25.39 -8.04 -18.28
C GLY A 333 -26.23 -9.14 -17.63
N GLY A 334 -26.70 -8.95 -16.39
CA GLY A 334 -27.49 -9.93 -15.64
C GLY A 334 -28.97 -9.94 -16.01
N ASN A 335 -29.33 -10.12 -17.28
CA ASN A 335 -30.71 -10.43 -17.65
C ASN A 335 -31.00 -11.91 -17.32
N ASN A 336 -31.77 -12.12 -16.25
CA ASN A 336 -32.13 -13.39 -15.60
C ASN A 336 -32.90 -14.43 -16.45
N ASN A 337 -32.87 -14.40 -17.79
CA ASN A 337 -33.78 -15.20 -18.61
C ASN A 337 -33.17 -16.30 -19.48
N ASP A 338 -31.86 -16.53 -19.44
CA ASP A 338 -31.26 -17.67 -20.16
C ASP A 338 -30.80 -18.75 -19.17
N SER A 339 -31.70 -19.69 -18.90
CA SER A 339 -31.50 -20.89 -18.06
C SER A 339 -30.75 -22.02 -18.78
N SER A 340 -30.09 -21.74 -19.90
CA SER A 340 -29.37 -22.74 -20.70
C SER A 340 -27.91 -22.89 -20.28
N GLU A 341 -27.68 -23.75 -19.28
CA GLU A 341 -26.55 -24.68 -19.01
C GLU A 341 -25.11 -24.46 -19.55
N SER A 342 -24.71 -23.28 -20.01
CA SER A 342 -23.29 -22.94 -20.18
C SER A 342 -22.81 -22.18 -18.95
N GLU A 343 -22.65 -22.94 -17.86
CA GLU A 343 -21.93 -22.53 -16.66
C GLU A 343 -20.43 -22.33 -16.98
N SER A 344 -20.08 -21.33 -17.78
CA SER A 344 -18.75 -20.76 -17.67
C SER A 344 -18.70 -20.09 -16.31
N GLU A 345 -18.04 -20.74 -15.37
CA GLU A 345 -17.69 -20.27 -14.03
C GLU A 345 -16.83 -19.00 -14.10
N SER A 346 -17.36 -17.89 -14.61
CA SER A 346 -16.92 -16.57 -14.19
C SER A 346 -17.35 -16.46 -12.73
N ASP A 347 -16.46 -16.91 -11.84
CA ASP A 347 -16.59 -16.84 -10.39
C ASP A 347 -17.23 -15.48 -10.04
N GLY A 348 -18.49 -15.51 -9.59
CA GLY A 348 -19.25 -14.35 -9.10
C GLY A 348 -18.70 -13.77 -7.80
N GLY A 349 -17.39 -13.80 -7.62
CA GLY A 349 -16.67 -12.91 -6.73
C GLY A 349 -16.71 -11.52 -7.36
N GLY A 350 -17.86 -10.86 -7.27
CA GLY A 350 -18.09 -9.52 -7.84
C GLY A 350 -16.83 -8.70 -7.71
N ASP A 351 -16.28 -8.32 -8.86
CA ASP A 351 -14.99 -7.68 -8.99
C ASP A 351 -14.94 -6.54 -7.99
N TRP A 352 -14.06 -6.59 -6.98
CA TRP A 352 -14.03 -5.56 -5.93
C TRP A 352 -13.51 -4.22 -6.49
N SER A 353 -13.05 -4.20 -7.75
CA SER A 353 -13.00 -2.97 -8.54
C SER A 353 -14.33 -2.22 -8.49
N SER A 354 -15.47 -2.91 -8.30
CA SER A 354 -16.84 -2.42 -8.07
C SER A 354 -17.10 -1.73 -6.72
N LYS A 355 -16.16 -1.76 -5.75
CA LYS A 355 -16.37 -1.22 -4.39
C LYS A 355 -15.36 -0.21 -3.85
N MET A 356 -14.31 0.17 -4.58
CA MET A 356 -13.63 1.47 -4.37
C MET A 356 -14.70 2.56 -4.16
N TYR A 357 -14.72 3.14 -2.96
CA TYR A 357 -15.74 4.10 -2.58
C TYR A 357 -15.56 5.34 -3.44
N TYR A 358 -16.60 5.79 -4.13
CA TYR A 358 -16.63 7.13 -4.72
C TYR A 358 -16.35 8.13 -3.59
N PRO A 359 -15.20 8.82 -3.60
CA PRO A 359 -14.89 9.76 -2.54
C PRO A 359 -15.92 10.89 -2.54
N ALA A 360 -16.16 11.52 -1.39
CA ALA A 360 -17.08 12.64 -1.31
C ALA A 360 -16.67 13.75 -2.29
N ASP A 361 -15.37 13.97 -2.50
CA ASP A 361 -14.83 14.92 -3.48
C ASP A 361 -15.20 14.59 -4.92
N PHE A 362 -15.40 13.31 -5.27
CA PHE A 362 -15.83 12.90 -6.61
C PHE A 362 -17.35 12.96 -6.78
N LYS A 363 -18.12 12.63 -5.74
CA LYS A 363 -19.57 12.90 -5.72
C LYS A 363 -19.83 14.41 -5.76
N GLU A 364 -19.00 15.18 -5.09
CA GLU A 364 -19.05 16.64 -5.05
C GLU A 364 -18.57 17.24 -6.36
N ALA A 365 -17.50 16.73 -6.97
CA ALA A 365 -17.09 17.05 -8.34
C ALA A 365 -18.21 16.79 -9.34
N ALA A 366 -18.82 15.60 -9.28
CA ALA A 366 -19.96 15.24 -10.13
C ALA A 366 -21.22 16.08 -9.82
N ARG A 367 -21.40 16.54 -8.57
CA ARG A 367 -22.48 17.44 -8.14
C ARG A 367 -22.25 18.89 -8.59
N ILE A 368 -21.01 19.39 -8.49
CA ILE A 368 -20.58 20.73 -8.91
C ILE A 368 -20.68 20.87 -10.43
N VAL A 369 -20.31 19.81 -11.17
CA VAL A 369 -20.56 19.66 -12.61
C VAL A 369 -22.06 19.77 -12.93
N LYS A 370 -22.95 19.19 -12.10
CA LYS A 370 -24.41 19.26 -12.29
C LYS A 370 -25.07 20.58 -11.90
N LEU A 371 -24.39 21.51 -11.21
CA LEU A 371 -25.01 22.69 -10.58
C LEU A 371 -24.38 24.03 -10.98
N HIS A 372 -23.71 24.12 -12.13
CA HIS A 372 -22.89 25.29 -12.46
C HIS A 372 -23.65 26.63 -12.52
N LYS A 373 -23.45 27.44 -11.47
CA LYS A 373 -23.02 28.85 -11.57
C LYS A 373 -21.76 29.03 -10.72
N PRO A 374 -20.75 29.78 -11.19
CA PRO A 374 -19.47 29.91 -10.48
C PRO A 374 -19.67 30.67 -9.17
N TYR A 375 -19.22 30.09 -8.05
CA TYR A 375 -19.13 30.79 -6.79
C TYR A 375 -17.73 31.41 -6.66
N GLY A 376 -17.68 32.74 -6.52
CA GLY A 376 -16.50 33.44 -6.04
C GLY A 376 -16.18 33.09 -4.57
N PRO A 377 -15.23 33.81 -3.93
CA PRO A 377 -14.63 33.41 -2.67
C PRO A 377 -15.67 33.48 -1.53
N LYS A 378 -16.35 32.38 -1.26
CA LYS A 378 -17.19 32.20 -0.08
C LYS A 378 -16.79 30.89 0.60
N SER A 379 -16.67 30.95 1.91
CA SER A 379 -16.39 29.81 2.76
C SER A 379 -17.44 28.71 2.61
N TRP A 380 -16.98 27.47 2.76
CA TRP A 380 -17.77 26.24 2.70
C TRP A 380 -18.99 26.29 3.64
N PRO A 381 -20.18 25.79 3.25
CA PRO A 381 -21.32 25.70 4.16
C PRO A 381 -21.07 24.62 5.22
N THR A 382 -21.19 24.97 6.51
CA THR A 382 -21.10 24.02 7.62
C THR A 382 -22.28 23.04 7.66
N MET A 383 -22.00 21.75 7.92
CA MET A 383 -22.96 20.63 7.85
C MET A 383 -24.09 20.65 8.91
N THR A 384 -24.14 21.63 9.80
CA THR A 384 -25.03 21.63 10.99
C THR A 384 -26.51 21.85 10.69
N ASN A 385 -26.89 22.37 9.52
CA ASN A 385 -28.30 22.67 9.21
C ASN A 385 -29.11 21.51 8.58
N ARG A 386 -28.52 20.33 8.35
CA ARG A 386 -29.21 19.24 7.62
C ARG A 386 -30.03 18.28 8.49
N ARG A 387 -29.85 18.23 9.81
CA ARG A 387 -30.56 17.26 10.68
C ARG A 387 -31.92 17.70 11.23
N LYS A 388 -32.28 18.99 11.18
CA LYS A 388 -33.58 19.46 11.70
C LYS A 388 -34.74 19.42 10.69
N LYS A 389 -34.46 19.24 9.39
CA LYS A 389 -35.51 19.27 8.34
C LYS A 389 -36.00 17.89 7.88
N LEU A 390 -35.43 16.80 8.42
CA LEU A 390 -35.73 15.41 8.01
C LEU A 390 -36.55 14.63 9.06
N THR A 391 -36.95 15.24 10.18
CA THR A 391 -37.71 14.58 11.24
C THR A 391 -39.12 15.12 11.48
N ASN A 392 -39.58 16.15 10.74
CA ASN A 392 -40.90 16.78 10.97
C ASN A 392 -41.90 16.64 9.81
N THR A 393 -41.71 15.70 8.88
CA THR A 393 -42.62 15.54 7.71
C THR A 393 -43.20 14.12 7.58
N SER A 394 -43.53 13.48 8.69
CA SER A 394 -44.29 12.23 8.65
C SER A 394 -45.38 12.20 9.72
N THR A 395 -46.36 13.11 9.61
CA THR A 395 -47.76 12.87 10.00
C THR A 395 -48.62 14.04 9.50
N ASN A 396 -49.72 13.71 8.84
CA ASN A 396 -50.83 14.57 8.39
C ASN A 396 -50.62 15.37 7.10
N ALA A 397 -51.20 14.88 5.99
CA ALA A 397 -52.21 15.61 5.21
C ALA A 397 -52.70 14.78 4.01
N ASN A 398 -53.93 14.27 4.12
CA ASN A 398 -54.84 14.11 2.99
C ASN A 398 -55.15 15.50 2.44
N THR A 399 -54.97 15.73 1.13
CA THR A 399 -55.96 16.32 0.20
C THR A 399 -55.32 16.58 -1.17
N ASN A 400 -56.17 16.44 -2.18
CA ASN A 400 -55.96 16.46 -3.63
C ASN A 400 -55.20 17.66 -4.22
N ASN A 401 -54.75 17.41 -5.46
CA ASN A 401 -54.24 18.29 -6.51
C ASN A 401 -52.73 18.57 -6.45
N ASP A 402 -51.98 17.78 -7.21
CA ASP A 402 -51.11 18.35 -8.25
C ASP A 402 -50.88 17.30 -9.35
N ASN A 403 -51.20 17.71 -10.57
CA ASN A 403 -50.99 16.95 -11.79
C ASN A 403 -49.52 17.06 -12.21
N ASP A 404 -48.95 15.88 -12.46
CA ASP A 404 -48.13 15.54 -13.63
C ASP A 404 -46.71 16.11 -13.76
N LEU A 405 -45.74 15.25 -13.41
CA LEU A 405 -44.43 15.16 -14.06
C LEU A 405 -44.07 13.67 -14.10
N THR A 406 -44.79 12.94 -14.93
CA THR A 406 -44.40 11.60 -15.37
C THR A 406 -43.16 11.73 -16.26
N ILE A 407 -42.05 11.13 -15.83
CA ILE A 407 -40.87 10.89 -16.68
C ILE A 407 -41.32 9.86 -17.72
N THR A 408 -41.72 10.34 -18.89
CA THR A 408 -41.98 9.48 -20.05
C THR A 408 -40.66 8.84 -20.48
N THR A 409 -40.71 7.55 -20.77
CA THR A 409 -39.62 6.80 -21.40
C THR A 409 -39.21 7.50 -22.68
N GLU A 410 -37.96 8.00 -22.74
CA GLU A 410 -37.37 8.60 -23.93
C GLU A 410 -37.51 7.63 -25.12
N THR A 411 -38.06 8.13 -26.22
CA THR A 411 -38.16 7.39 -27.47
C THR A 411 -36.81 7.42 -28.19
N GLU A 412 -36.57 6.45 -29.08
CA GLU A 412 -35.32 6.32 -29.85
C GLU A 412 -34.94 7.60 -30.63
N GLU A 413 -35.93 8.42 -31.02
CA GLU A 413 -35.74 9.70 -31.73
C GLU A 413 -35.08 10.80 -30.88
N ASP A 414 -35.30 10.83 -29.55
CA ASP A 414 -34.68 11.84 -28.67
C ASP A 414 -33.17 11.61 -28.50
N SER A 415 -32.74 10.35 -28.59
CA SER A 415 -31.33 9.95 -28.48
C SER A 415 -30.49 10.38 -29.69
N ILE A 416 -31.07 10.33 -30.89
CA ILE A 416 -30.45 10.80 -32.14
C ILE A 416 -30.28 12.34 -32.10
N SER A 417 -31.24 13.08 -31.54
CA SER A 417 -31.13 14.54 -31.38
C SER A 417 -30.03 14.98 -30.40
N GLY A 418 -29.75 14.15 -29.37
CA GLY A 418 -28.67 14.38 -28.43
C GLY A 418 -27.29 14.28 -29.07
N VAL A 419 -27.09 13.28 -29.93
CA VAL A 419 -25.86 13.09 -30.71
C VAL A 419 -25.64 14.25 -31.69
N GLU A 420 -26.67 14.68 -32.41
CA GLU A 420 -26.56 15.84 -33.31
C GLU A 420 -26.29 17.15 -32.57
N ARG A 421 -26.86 17.34 -31.37
CA ARG A 421 -26.53 18.47 -30.49
C ARG A 421 -25.08 18.44 -30.05
N ILE A 422 -24.59 17.27 -29.62
CA ILE A 422 -23.20 17.09 -29.24
C ILE A 422 -22.29 17.37 -30.45
N ALA A 423 -22.57 16.81 -31.62
CA ALA A 423 -21.81 17.07 -32.84
C ALA A 423 -21.80 18.57 -33.22
N LYS A 424 -22.93 19.27 -33.10
CA LYS A 424 -23.02 20.73 -33.30
C LYS A 424 -22.28 21.52 -32.24
N MET A 425 -22.21 21.05 -30.99
CA MET A 425 -21.42 21.69 -29.92
C MET A 425 -19.92 21.44 -30.07
N ILE A 426 -19.54 20.34 -30.71
CA ILE A 426 -18.15 19.96 -30.97
C ILE A 426 -17.54 20.74 -32.14
N ASP A 427 -18.37 21.28 -33.04
CA ASP A 427 -17.91 22.18 -34.10
C ASP A 427 -17.12 23.36 -33.46
N PRO A 428 -15.84 23.56 -33.81
CA PRO A 428 -15.03 24.67 -33.31
C PRO A 428 -15.68 26.05 -33.57
N ASN A 429 -16.56 26.14 -34.56
CA ASN A 429 -17.28 27.36 -34.94
C ASN A 429 -18.62 27.55 -34.19
N SER A 430 -19.05 26.58 -33.38
CA SER A 430 -20.33 26.63 -32.67
C SER A 430 -20.41 27.71 -31.60
N GLY A 431 -19.27 28.26 -31.17
CA GLY A 431 -19.18 29.18 -30.04
C GLY A 431 -19.51 28.53 -28.69
N ALA A 432 -19.72 27.20 -28.64
CA ALA A 432 -19.93 26.48 -27.41
C ALA A 432 -18.66 26.55 -26.54
N LYS A 433 -18.83 26.89 -25.26
CA LYS A 433 -17.69 26.88 -24.33
C LYS A 433 -17.20 25.44 -24.15
N PRO A 434 -15.91 25.13 -24.30
CA PRO A 434 -15.37 23.78 -24.18
C PRO A 434 -15.87 23.04 -22.93
N GLN A 435 -15.94 23.73 -21.79
CA GLN A 435 -16.47 23.20 -20.54
C GLN A 435 -17.91 22.66 -20.66
N PHE A 436 -18.79 23.40 -21.35
CA PHE A 436 -20.17 23.00 -21.55
C PHE A 436 -20.26 21.75 -22.45
N VAL A 437 -19.41 21.66 -23.46
CA VAL A 437 -19.33 20.49 -24.34
C VAL A 437 -18.88 19.27 -23.53
N TYR A 438 -17.82 19.39 -22.74
CA TYR A 438 -17.33 18.32 -21.86
C TYR A 438 -18.35 17.86 -20.81
N ASP A 439 -19.09 18.79 -20.20
CA ASP A 439 -20.13 18.45 -19.23
C ASP A 439 -21.34 17.75 -19.87
N THR A 440 -21.53 17.91 -21.18
CA THR A 440 -22.57 17.26 -21.97
C THR A 440 -22.12 15.89 -22.51
N ILE A 441 -20.82 15.66 -22.69
CA ILE A 441 -20.27 14.40 -23.18
C ILE A 441 -20.41 13.31 -22.10
N PRO A 442 -20.86 12.09 -22.48
CA PRO A 442 -20.88 10.98 -21.54
C PRO A 442 -19.49 10.63 -21.01
N LYS A 443 -19.31 10.63 -19.69
CA LYS A 443 -17.99 10.46 -19.04
C LYS A 443 -17.58 9.00 -18.86
N THR A 444 -18.36 8.04 -19.37
CA THR A 444 -18.11 6.61 -19.21
C THR A 444 -17.93 5.93 -20.56
N LYS A 445 -17.02 4.95 -20.63
CA LYS A 445 -16.78 4.18 -21.86
C LYS A 445 -18.04 3.53 -22.40
N LEU A 446 -18.96 3.12 -21.52
CA LEU A 446 -20.23 2.51 -21.93
C LEU A 446 -21.17 3.52 -22.57
N ALA A 447 -21.37 4.68 -21.94
CA ALA A 447 -22.21 5.72 -22.51
C ALA A 447 -21.58 6.30 -23.78
N MET A 448 -20.25 6.30 -23.86
CA MET A 448 -19.53 6.62 -25.08
C MET A 448 -19.75 5.58 -26.19
N LYS A 449 -19.67 4.29 -25.88
CA LYS A 449 -20.01 3.23 -26.83
C LYS A 449 -21.45 3.34 -27.32
N LYS A 450 -22.40 3.68 -26.43
CA LYS A 450 -23.78 3.95 -26.84
C LYS A 450 -23.88 5.14 -27.78
N LEU A 451 -23.14 6.21 -27.52
CA LEU A 451 -23.05 7.34 -28.44
C LEU A 451 -22.48 6.90 -29.80
N GLN A 452 -21.48 6.02 -29.81
CA GLN A 452 -20.92 5.43 -31.03
C GLN A 452 -21.93 4.61 -31.80
N ASP A 453 -22.68 3.75 -31.11
CA ASP A 453 -23.71 2.90 -31.70
C ASP A 453 -24.89 3.74 -32.24
N LEU A 454 -25.14 4.92 -31.66
CA LEU A 454 -26.20 5.85 -32.06
C LEU A 454 -25.81 6.81 -33.19
N VAL A 455 -24.51 7.02 -33.46
CA VAL A 455 -24.05 7.80 -34.62
C VAL A 455 -24.18 6.88 -35.84
N PRO A 456 -25.16 7.09 -36.75
CA PRO A 456 -25.31 6.23 -37.91
C PRO A 456 -24.03 6.35 -38.73
N SER A 457 -23.35 5.23 -38.97
CA SER A 457 -22.07 5.19 -39.71
C SER A 457 -22.16 5.83 -41.10
N ASN A 458 -23.39 6.05 -41.59
CA ASN A 458 -23.72 6.59 -42.90
C ASN A 458 -24.25 8.04 -42.91
N SER A 459 -24.65 8.67 -41.78
CA SER A 459 -25.33 9.99 -41.85
C SER A 459 -24.37 11.19 -41.93
N PHE A 460 -23.16 11.08 -41.36
CA PHE A 460 -22.12 12.11 -41.52
C PHE A 460 -21.47 12.09 -42.92
N TYR A 461 -21.72 11.03 -43.69
CA TYR A 461 -21.06 10.74 -44.97
C TYR A 461 -21.75 11.35 -46.20
N ASN A 462 -23.06 11.64 -46.14
CA ASN A 462 -23.83 11.97 -47.34
C ASN A 462 -23.90 13.47 -47.67
N ASN A 463 -23.42 14.38 -46.81
CA ASN A 463 -23.56 15.83 -47.04
C ASN A 463 -22.29 16.55 -47.54
N ILE A 464 -21.18 15.85 -47.79
CA ILE A 464 -19.93 16.46 -48.29
C ILE A 464 -19.66 16.16 -49.78
N ASN A 465 -20.42 15.25 -50.43
CA ASN A 465 -20.10 14.78 -51.79
C ASN A 465 -20.98 15.31 -52.94
N ASP A 466 -21.84 16.31 -52.73
CA ASP A 466 -22.80 16.72 -53.77
C ASP A 466 -22.46 18.01 -54.54
N LYS A 467 -21.19 18.39 -54.64
CA LYS A 467 -20.76 19.36 -55.68
C LYS A 467 -19.52 18.90 -56.44
N GLU A 468 -19.83 18.35 -57.61
CA GLU A 468 -19.13 18.58 -58.88
C GLU A 468 -17.62 18.31 -58.89
N ASP A 469 -17.26 17.10 -59.30
CA ASP A 469 -16.31 16.92 -60.39
C ASP A 469 -16.63 15.62 -61.14
N LYS A 470 -17.47 15.77 -62.16
CA LYS A 470 -17.65 14.76 -63.21
C LYS A 470 -16.53 14.95 -64.22
N ASP A 471 -15.34 14.45 -63.93
CA ASP A 471 -14.43 14.11 -65.02
C ASP A 471 -13.65 12.83 -64.77
N ASN A 472 -13.67 12.01 -65.81
CA ASN A 472 -13.33 10.61 -65.84
C ASN A 472 -11.82 10.39 -65.68
N ASN A 473 -11.41 9.61 -64.66
CA ASN A 473 -10.45 8.53 -64.92
C ASN A 473 -10.48 7.44 -63.85
N PHE A 474 -10.71 6.22 -64.33
CA PHE A 474 -10.92 5.01 -63.57
C PHE A 474 -9.56 4.39 -63.25
N GLY A 475 -9.14 4.44 -61.98
CA GLY A 475 -7.91 3.81 -61.51
C GLY A 475 -7.83 3.71 -59.99
N ASP A 476 -8.28 2.58 -59.45
CA ASP A 476 -8.02 2.08 -58.08
C ASP A 476 -8.28 3.05 -56.90
N ASP A 477 -9.48 3.64 -56.86
CA ASP A 477 -9.87 4.63 -55.82
C ASP A 477 -10.64 4.02 -54.62
N SER A 478 -10.84 2.70 -54.60
CA SER A 478 -11.50 2.00 -53.49
C SER A 478 -10.63 1.91 -52.23
N LYS A 479 -9.30 2.00 -52.37
CA LYS A 479 -8.34 2.09 -51.25
C LYS A 479 -8.15 3.51 -50.72
N ARG A 480 -8.58 4.55 -51.44
CA ARG A 480 -8.42 5.97 -51.03
C ARG A 480 -9.61 6.54 -50.28
N LYS A 481 -10.82 5.98 -50.46
CA LYS A 481 -12.05 6.45 -49.79
C LYS A 481 -12.24 5.97 -48.35
N GLN A 482 -11.36 5.10 -47.84
CA GLN A 482 -11.38 4.65 -46.45
C GLN A 482 -10.51 5.53 -45.52
N LYS A 483 -10.23 6.78 -45.92
CA LYS A 483 -9.10 7.55 -45.36
C LYS A 483 -9.41 8.51 -44.21
N HIS A 484 -10.66 8.86 -43.89
CA HIS A 484 -10.93 9.78 -42.76
C HIS A 484 -12.24 9.51 -42.02
N ILE A 485 -12.45 8.28 -41.54
CA ILE A 485 -13.36 8.09 -40.40
C ILE A 485 -12.56 8.47 -39.16
N VAL A 486 -12.68 9.73 -38.71
CA VAL A 486 -12.24 10.09 -37.36
C VAL A 486 -13.00 9.17 -36.41
N LYS A 487 -12.28 8.33 -35.70
CA LYS A 487 -12.91 7.40 -34.76
C LYS A 487 -13.53 8.26 -33.66
N ILE A 488 -14.76 7.96 -33.26
CA ILE A 488 -15.44 8.72 -32.20
C ILE A 488 -14.59 8.76 -30.92
N ASP A 489 -13.78 7.73 -30.65
CA ASP A 489 -12.79 7.75 -29.55
C ASP A 489 -11.78 8.90 -29.68
N GLU A 490 -11.27 9.19 -30.88
CA GLU A 490 -10.33 10.29 -31.15
C GLU A 490 -11.01 11.66 -30.94
N LEU A 491 -12.27 11.78 -31.34
CA LEU A 491 -13.06 13.00 -31.13
C LEU A 491 -13.28 13.26 -29.64
N VAL A 492 -13.60 12.22 -28.89
CA VAL A 492 -13.88 12.28 -27.45
C VAL A 492 -12.61 12.58 -26.66
N GLU A 493 -11.50 11.98 -27.06
CA GLU A 493 -10.20 12.32 -26.52
C GLU A 493 -9.85 13.79 -26.82
N ALA A 494 -10.04 14.25 -28.06
CA ALA A 494 -9.80 15.65 -28.43
C ALA A 494 -10.66 16.63 -27.63
N LEU A 495 -11.92 16.28 -27.36
CA LEU A 495 -12.82 17.08 -26.52
C LEU A 495 -12.45 17.07 -25.06
N ALA A 496 -12.04 15.91 -24.53
CA ALA A 496 -11.53 15.84 -23.17
C ALA A 496 -10.24 16.67 -23.03
N ARG A 497 -9.38 16.69 -24.06
CA ARG A 497 -8.19 17.56 -24.09
C ARG A 497 -8.52 19.04 -24.21
N SER A 498 -9.59 19.40 -24.91
CA SER A 498 -9.94 20.82 -25.15
C SER A 498 -10.44 21.56 -23.90
N VAL A 499 -10.78 20.83 -22.83
CA VAL A 499 -11.09 21.41 -21.51
C VAL A 499 -9.92 21.46 -20.55
N LEU A 500 -8.77 20.91 -20.94
CA LEU A 500 -7.54 21.09 -20.20
C LEU A 500 -6.95 22.46 -20.50
N GLU A 501 -6.51 23.16 -19.46
CA GLU A 501 -5.69 24.36 -19.62
C GLU A 501 -4.26 23.94 -20.02
N PRO A 502 -3.77 24.30 -21.23
CA PRO A 502 -2.43 23.90 -21.64
C PRO A 502 -1.38 24.49 -20.70
N ARG A 503 -0.43 23.67 -20.25
CA ARG A 503 0.70 24.08 -19.41
C ARG A 503 2.01 23.93 -20.20
N PRO A 504 2.61 25.02 -20.71
CA PRO A 504 3.92 24.96 -21.33
C PRO A 504 4.98 24.41 -20.37
N ILE A 505 6.01 23.75 -20.90
CA ILE A 505 7.10 23.17 -20.10
C ILE A 505 7.72 24.20 -19.15
N GLU A 506 8.00 25.41 -19.64
CA GLU A 506 8.59 26.48 -18.82
C GLU A 506 7.65 26.92 -17.70
N TRP A 507 6.34 26.93 -17.94
CA TRP A 507 5.37 27.21 -16.88
C TRP A 507 5.39 26.12 -15.81
N ILE A 508 5.46 24.84 -16.21
CA ILE A 508 5.51 23.71 -15.27
C ILE A 508 6.77 23.79 -14.41
N LYS A 509 7.93 24.09 -15.00
CA LYS A 509 9.18 24.25 -14.26
C LYS A 509 9.15 25.41 -13.28
N GLN A 510 8.49 26.51 -13.66
CA GLN A 510 8.38 27.73 -12.83
C GLN A 510 7.35 27.61 -11.69
N ASN A 511 6.29 26.82 -11.89
CA ASN A 511 5.15 26.74 -10.96
C ASN A 511 4.98 25.37 -10.31
N GLY A 512 5.81 24.41 -10.70
CA GLY A 512 5.77 23.04 -10.21
C GLY A 512 6.96 22.69 -9.33
N VAL A 513 6.90 21.50 -8.76
CA VAL A 513 7.96 20.90 -7.96
C VAL A 513 8.32 19.55 -8.57
N CYS A 514 9.62 19.28 -8.69
CA CYS A 514 10.09 17.99 -9.20
C CYS A 514 9.67 16.83 -8.28
N LEU A 515 9.26 15.70 -8.87
CA LEU A 515 8.90 14.46 -8.17
C LEU A 515 9.91 13.32 -8.38
N GLU A 516 10.87 13.49 -9.28
CA GLU A 516 11.74 12.44 -9.80
C GLU A 516 13.15 12.45 -9.17
N HIS A 517 13.31 13.03 -7.98
CA HIS A 517 14.62 13.08 -7.34
C HIS A 517 15.02 11.78 -6.66
N LEU A 518 14.09 10.93 -6.21
CA LEU A 518 14.42 9.76 -5.39
C LEU A 518 14.08 8.45 -6.09
N VAL A 519 15.03 7.52 -6.09
CA VAL A 519 14.84 6.13 -6.51
C VAL A 519 15.13 5.16 -5.35
N PRO A 520 14.35 4.07 -5.22
CA PRO A 520 14.60 3.07 -4.19
C PRO A 520 15.83 2.22 -4.52
N LYS A 521 16.79 2.11 -3.59
CA LYS A 521 17.90 1.13 -3.64
C LYS A 521 18.16 0.56 -2.25
N LYS A 522 19.03 -0.45 -2.14
CA LYS A 522 19.50 -0.92 -0.83
C LYS A 522 20.27 0.21 -0.13
N SER A 523 19.86 0.55 1.09
CA SER A 523 20.50 1.57 1.93
C SER A 523 21.96 1.22 2.22
N THR A 524 22.79 2.24 2.33
CA THR A 524 24.17 2.15 2.82
C THR A 524 24.22 1.94 4.33
N ILE A 525 23.12 2.22 5.05
CA ILE A 525 23.01 1.94 6.49
C ILE A 525 22.65 0.46 6.69
N HIS A 526 23.47 -0.22 7.50
CA HIS A 526 23.22 -1.60 7.88
C HIS A 526 21.86 -1.73 8.58
N ASP A 527 21.08 -2.77 8.26
CA ASP A 527 19.74 -3.02 8.81
C ASP A 527 18.63 -2.02 8.46
N ALA A 528 18.87 -1.02 7.61
CA ALA A 528 17.84 -0.06 7.18
C ALA A 528 17.02 -0.53 5.95
N GLY A 529 17.50 -1.56 5.26
CA GLY A 529 16.87 -2.14 4.06
C GLY A 529 16.90 -1.20 2.86
N LEU A 530 15.75 -0.63 2.47
CA LEU A 530 15.68 0.28 1.32
C LEU A 530 15.95 1.73 1.75
N GLY A 531 16.67 2.47 0.90
CA GLY A 531 16.97 3.88 1.01
C GLY A 531 16.50 4.65 -0.22
N GLY A 532 16.30 5.97 -0.06
CA GLY A 532 16.01 6.90 -1.14
C GLY A 532 17.30 7.50 -1.66
N PHE A 533 17.62 7.25 -2.93
CA PHE A 533 18.85 7.74 -3.56
C PHE A 533 18.52 8.82 -4.58
N ALA A 534 19.31 9.88 -4.58
CA ALA A 534 19.19 10.97 -5.53
C ALA A 534 19.41 10.44 -6.96
N GLN A 535 18.45 10.59 -7.86
CA GLN A 535 18.58 10.24 -9.28
C GLN A 535 19.45 11.27 -10.02
N TYR A 536 19.28 12.54 -9.65
CA TYR A 536 19.99 13.69 -10.17
C TYR A 536 20.62 14.48 -9.01
N GLY A 537 21.48 15.44 -9.31
CA GLY A 537 22.00 16.34 -8.29
C GLY A 537 20.88 17.25 -7.76
N VAL A 538 20.85 17.49 -6.45
CA VAL A 538 19.92 18.43 -5.81
C VAL A 538 20.75 19.51 -5.12
N ALA A 539 20.54 20.77 -5.47
CA ALA A 539 21.32 21.85 -4.87
C ALA A 539 20.86 22.11 -3.42
N LYS A 540 21.75 22.68 -2.62
CA LYS A 540 21.41 23.15 -1.28
C LYS A 540 20.15 24.03 -1.29
N ASP A 541 19.30 23.84 -0.28
CA ASP A 541 18.03 24.53 -0.06
C ASP A 541 16.92 24.21 -1.09
N GLU A 542 17.18 23.38 -2.09
CA GLU A 542 16.16 22.88 -3.01
C GLU A 542 15.31 21.76 -2.38
N ILE A 543 14.09 21.61 -2.90
CA ILE A 543 13.18 20.54 -2.49
C ILE A 543 13.69 19.21 -3.07
N VAL A 544 14.11 18.30 -2.20
CA VAL A 544 14.40 16.91 -2.55
C VAL A 544 13.09 16.21 -2.94
N VAL A 545 12.06 16.30 -2.10
CA VAL A 545 10.77 15.68 -2.40
C VAL A 545 9.62 16.45 -1.74
N PRO A 546 8.61 16.91 -2.51
CA PRO A 546 7.39 17.44 -1.92
C PRO A 546 6.64 16.29 -1.24
N THR A 547 6.08 16.56 -0.08
CA THR A 547 5.51 15.51 0.79
C THR A 547 4.09 15.87 1.21
N PRO A 548 3.09 15.84 0.29
CA PRO A 548 1.70 15.75 0.69
C PRO A 548 1.50 14.59 1.68
N VAL A 549 0.78 14.83 2.77
CA VAL A 549 0.59 13.84 3.84
C VAL A 549 -0.87 13.52 4.09
N LEU A 550 -1.13 12.25 4.40
CA LEU A 550 -2.37 11.77 4.97
C LEU A 550 -2.31 11.88 6.49
N GLN A 551 -3.26 12.60 7.06
CA GLN A 551 -3.37 12.79 8.49
C GLN A 551 -4.19 11.69 9.18
N THR A 552 -3.73 11.29 10.38
CA THR A 552 -4.58 10.70 11.41
C THR A 552 -4.34 11.44 12.71
N VAL A 553 -5.39 11.81 13.44
CA VAL A 553 -5.24 12.45 14.75
C VAL A 553 -5.22 11.45 15.91
N HIS A 554 -5.35 10.15 15.60
CA HIS A 554 -5.38 9.06 16.59
C HIS A 554 -4.40 7.96 16.17
N LYS A 555 -3.13 8.04 16.58
CA LYS A 555 -2.12 7.03 16.24
C LYS A 555 -2.46 5.63 16.75
N GLU A 556 -3.29 5.53 17.79
CA GLU A 556 -3.77 4.27 18.37
C GLU A 556 -4.59 3.43 17.39
N ILE A 557 -5.11 4.02 16.30
CA ILE A 557 -5.76 3.25 15.24
C ILE A 557 -4.81 2.32 14.49
N LEU A 558 -3.49 2.53 14.60
CA LEU A 558 -2.51 1.59 14.04
C LEU A 558 -2.18 0.45 15.01
N THR A 559 -2.78 0.42 16.21
CA THR A 559 -2.67 -0.72 17.13
C THR A 559 -3.27 -1.97 16.50
N LEU A 560 -2.52 -3.06 16.56
CA LEU A 560 -2.91 -4.39 16.10
C LEU A 560 -3.39 -5.23 17.28
N TYR A 561 -4.43 -6.02 17.04
CA TYR A 561 -5.00 -6.93 18.03
C TYR A 561 -5.00 -8.38 17.53
N GLU A 562 -4.90 -9.33 18.47
CA GLU A 562 -4.98 -10.75 18.18
C GLU A 562 -6.36 -11.10 17.61
N ARG A 563 -6.37 -11.98 16.61
CA ARG A 563 -7.62 -12.40 16.00
C ARG A 563 -8.41 -13.29 16.95
N ILE A 564 -9.59 -12.82 17.34
CA ILE A 564 -10.58 -13.66 18.02
C ILE A 564 -11.10 -14.70 17.03
N ASN A 565 -10.73 -15.96 17.26
CA ASN A 565 -11.22 -17.09 16.47
C ASN A 565 -12.74 -17.27 16.65
N LYS A 566 -13.44 -17.56 15.54
CA LYS A 566 -14.88 -17.90 15.53
C LYS A 566 -15.10 -19.32 16.12
N SER A 567 -14.70 -19.55 17.36
CA SER A 567 -14.96 -20.80 18.07
C SER A 567 -16.34 -20.76 18.75
N ASN A 568 -16.76 -21.88 19.37
CA ASN A 568 -18.03 -21.97 20.12
C ASN A 568 -18.18 -20.89 21.20
N ASN A 569 -17.08 -20.27 21.64
CA ASN A 569 -17.06 -19.19 22.64
C ASN A 569 -16.89 -17.78 22.03
N TYR A 570 -17.12 -17.60 20.72
CA TYR A 570 -16.92 -16.32 20.03
C TYR A 570 -17.60 -15.14 20.73
N ARG A 571 -18.84 -15.33 21.23
CA ARG A 571 -19.58 -14.28 21.96
C ARG A 571 -18.96 -13.91 23.32
N HIS A 572 -18.30 -14.85 23.99
CA HIS A 572 -17.59 -14.56 25.23
C HIS A 572 -16.27 -13.83 24.92
N ASN A 573 -15.51 -14.35 23.95
CA ASN A 573 -14.22 -13.78 23.59
C ASN A 573 -14.36 -12.35 23.02
N ILE A 574 -15.42 -12.06 22.23
CA ILE A 574 -15.66 -10.70 21.73
C ILE A 574 -16.01 -9.73 22.85
N ARG A 575 -16.74 -10.16 23.88
CA ARG A 575 -17.03 -9.33 25.06
C ARG A 575 -15.75 -9.07 25.84
N ASP A 576 -14.98 -10.11 26.13
CA ASP A 576 -13.69 -9.97 26.82
C ASP A 576 -12.72 -9.07 26.03
N PHE A 577 -12.73 -9.11 24.70
CA PHE A 577 -11.96 -8.18 23.88
C PHE A 577 -12.43 -6.73 23.97
N ILE A 578 -13.74 -6.50 23.93
CA ILE A 578 -14.32 -5.16 24.07
C ILE A 578 -14.01 -4.60 25.47
N ASP A 579 -14.13 -5.43 26.50
CA ASP A 579 -13.96 -5.04 27.89
C ASP A 579 -12.47 -4.91 28.26
N ASN A 580 -11.58 -5.72 27.66
CA ASN A 580 -10.15 -5.81 27.96
C ASN A 580 -9.26 -5.79 26.69
N PRO A 581 -9.30 -4.73 25.86
CA PRO A 581 -8.60 -4.73 24.57
C PRO A 581 -7.08 -4.86 24.68
N GLU A 582 -6.47 -4.32 25.74
CA GLU A 582 -5.01 -4.43 25.97
C GLU A 582 -4.54 -5.88 26.12
N LYS A 583 -5.39 -6.77 26.64
CA LYS A 583 -5.09 -8.21 26.73
C LYS A 583 -4.84 -8.84 25.36
N TYR A 584 -5.46 -8.29 24.32
CA TYR A 584 -5.38 -8.78 22.96
C TYR A 584 -4.43 -7.95 22.09
N LYS A 585 -3.75 -6.94 22.63
CA LYS A 585 -2.82 -6.11 21.86
C LYS A 585 -1.59 -6.92 21.48
N VAL A 586 -1.31 -7.01 20.18
CA VAL A 586 -0.14 -7.74 19.66
C VAL A 586 0.99 -6.82 19.20
N GLY A 587 0.70 -5.54 18.94
CA GLY A 587 1.70 -4.56 18.54
C GLY A 587 1.11 -3.38 17.79
N THR A 588 1.94 -2.76 16.94
CA THR A 588 1.58 -1.62 16.09
C THR A 588 1.85 -1.94 14.63
N GLY A 589 0.99 -1.47 13.72
CA GLY A 589 1.11 -1.68 12.28
C GLY A 589 2.39 -1.08 11.70
N LEU A 590 2.90 -1.69 10.62
CA LEU A 590 4.13 -1.28 9.95
C LEU A 590 4.08 0.18 9.45
N LEU A 591 2.90 0.65 9.02
CA LEU A 591 2.70 2.04 8.59
C LEU A 591 3.19 3.07 9.60
N TYR A 592 3.19 2.75 10.90
CA TYR A 592 3.69 3.65 11.94
C TYR A 592 5.13 4.10 11.71
N ASN A 593 5.98 3.23 11.14
CA ASN A 593 7.39 3.53 10.85
C ASN A 593 7.62 4.49 9.70
N TYR A 594 6.58 4.72 8.91
CA TYR A 594 6.64 5.53 7.69
C TYR A 594 5.87 6.83 7.80
N CYS A 595 5.29 7.13 8.97
CA CYS A 595 4.59 8.38 9.20
C CYS A 595 5.43 9.31 10.08
N PHE A 596 5.34 10.60 9.81
CA PHE A 596 5.86 11.65 10.67
C PHE A 596 4.94 11.83 11.89
N GLY A 597 5.51 12.10 13.05
CA GLY A 597 4.74 12.32 14.28
C GLY A 597 5.54 13.05 15.36
N HIS A 598 4.89 13.31 16.48
CA HIS A 598 5.53 13.89 17.66
C HIS A 598 5.21 13.06 18.89
N THR A 599 6.15 12.90 19.81
CA THR A 599 5.98 12.10 21.03
C THR A 599 4.84 12.62 21.91
N ASP A 600 4.75 13.94 22.07
CA ASP A 600 3.65 14.64 22.77
C ASP A 600 2.32 14.78 21.99
N SER A 601 2.18 14.14 20.83
CA SER A 601 0.96 14.23 20.00
C SER A 601 0.41 12.88 19.58
N SER A 602 -0.91 12.77 19.53
CA SER A 602 -1.62 11.62 18.96
C SER A 602 -1.66 11.62 17.43
N MET A 603 -1.24 12.72 16.80
CA MET A 603 -1.31 12.88 15.35
C MET A 603 -0.14 12.19 14.62
N LEU A 604 -0.43 11.61 13.46
CA LEU A 604 0.56 11.16 12.47
C LEU A 604 0.26 11.78 11.10
N LEU A 605 1.33 11.99 10.35
CA LEU A 605 1.34 12.55 9.00
C LEU A 605 2.07 11.56 8.08
N CYS A 606 1.31 10.78 7.31
CA CYS A 606 1.84 9.70 6.49
C CYS A 606 2.06 10.18 5.04
N PRO A 607 3.31 10.21 4.53
CA PRO A 607 3.65 10.69 3.19
C PRO A 607 2.93 9.94 2.07
N LEU A 608 2.57 10.68 1.01
CA LEU A 608 2.07 10.13 -0.25
C LEU A 608 3.16 9.97 -1.32
N THR A 609 4.42 10.34 -1.04
CA THR A 609 5.51 10.41 -2.03
C THR A 609 6.69 9.52 -1.62
N SER A 610 7.75 9.47 -2.43
CA SER A 610 8.98 8.70 -2.14
C SER A 610 9.72 9.11 -0.86
N ALA A 611 9.26 10.13 -0.13
CA ALA A 611 9.85 10.58 1.14
C ALA A 611 9.99 9.47 2.20
N MET A 612 9.19 8.41 2.15
CA MET A 612 9.32 7.27 3.07
C MET A 612 10.53 6.37 2.84
N LEU A 613 11.22 6.53 1.71
CA LEU A 613 12.45 5.79 1.41
C LEU A 613 13.64 6.40 2.16
N ILE A 614 13.52 7.65 2.60
CA ILE A 614 14.61 8.38 3.24
C ILE A 614 14.84 7.78 4.62
N ASN A 615 16.08 7.37 4.92
CA ASN A 615 16.43 6.76 6.20
C ASN A 615 16.93 7.79 7.23
N HIS A 616 17.06 7.32 8.46
CA HIS A 616 17.61 8.10 9.55
C HIS A 616 19.14 8.21 9.47
N CYS A 617 19.67 9.43 9.63
CA CYS A 617 21.05 9.67 10.06
C CYS A 617 21.09 10.77 11.13
N SER A 618 22.09 10.73 12.00
CA SER A 618 22.44 11.86 12.86
C SER A 618 23.95 12.03 12.99
N VAL A 619 24.37 13.24 13.36
CA VAL A 619 25.78 13.52 13.70
C VAL A 619 25.89 13.97 15.14
N GLY A 620 26.97 13.53 15.78
CA GLY A 620 27.33 13.94 17.14
C GLY A 620 26.56 13.26 18.27
N ARG A 621 25.47 12.52 17.98
CA ARG A 621 24.70 11.80 19.01
C ARG A 621 25.19 10.38 19.24
N SER A 622 25.42 9.60 18.17
CA SER A 622 25.97 8.25 18.27
C SER A 622 26.71 7.84 16.99
N LYS A 623 27.84 7.16 17.12
CA LYS A 623 28.56 6.56 15.97
C LYS A 623 27.74 5.49 15.24
N GLN A 624 26.72 4.94 15.89
CA GLN A 624 25.85 3.92 15.28
C GLN A 624 24.96 4.49 14.16
N PHE A 625 24.68 5.80 14.20
CA PHE A 625 23.78 6.47 13.25
C PHE A 625 24.53 7.40 12.29
N ASP A 626 25.85 7.23 12.17
CA ASP A 626 26.70 8.01 11.29
C ASP A 626 26.50 7.57 9.83
N CYS A 627 26.12 8.52 8.97
CA CYS A 627 26.01 8.32 7.52
C CYS A 627 27.33 8.55 6.77
N GLY A 628 28.46 8.59 7.49
CA GLY A 628 29.80 8.76 6.91
C GLY A 628 30.09 10.17 6.42
N HIS A 629 29.29 11.16 6.83
CA HIS A 629 29.45 12.56 6.47
C HIS A 629 29.56 13.44 7.73
N PRO A 630 30.57 14.32 7.85
CA PRO A 630 30.81 15.10 9.07
C PRO A 630 29.68 16.07 9.41
N ASP A 631 28.95 16.55 8.40
CA ASP A 631 27.83 17.50 8.58
C ASP A 631 26.50 16.81 8.91
N GLY A 632 26.46 15.47 8.89
CA GLY A 632 25.28 14.67 9.20
C GLY A 632 24.28 14.56 8.06
N PRO A 633 22.97 14.50 8.35
CA PRO A 633 21.95 14.29 7.33
C PRO A 633 22.01 15.39 6.28
N ASN A 634 21.95 14.99 5.01
CA ASN A 634 22.03 15.88 3.86
C ASN A 634 20.67 16.50 3.48
N ALA A 635 19.61 16.20 4.24
CA ALA A 635 18.31 16.81 4.09
C ALA A 635 17.60 17.05 5.44
N VAL A 636 16.57 17.88 5.42
CA VAL A 636 15.73 18.19 6.59
C VAL A 636 14.25 18.32 6.19
N VAL A 637 13.36 17.96 7.12
CA VAL A 637 11.91 18.14 6.96
C VAL A 637 11.50 19.56 7.36
N ARG A 638 10.60 20.16 6.57
CA ARG A 638 9.91 21.41 6.91
C ARG A 638 8.46 21.38 6.41
N TRP A 639 7.67 22.35 6.85
CA TRP A 639 6.36 22.60 6.23
C TRP A 639 6.50 23.13 4.82
N SER A 640 5.48 22.88 3.97
CA SER A 640 5.31 23.51 2.66
C SER A 640 5.66 25.01 2.70
N SER A 641 6.56 25.42 1.81
CA SER A 641 7.10 26.79 1.67
C SER A 641 6.20 27.71 0.86
N GLY A 642 5.07 27.21 0.34
CA GLY A 642 4.10 28.00 -0.41
C GLY A 642 3.58 27.33 -1.68
N TRP A 643 4.15 26.20 -2.10
CA TRP A 643 3.55 25.47 -3.21
C TRP A 643 2.19 24.94 -2.83
N ASP A 644 1.94 24.50 -1.58
CA ASP A 644 0.61 24.14 -1.05
C ASP A 644 0.13 25.20 -0.05
N ASN A 645 -0.60 26.20 -0.56
CA ASN A 645 -1.10 27.32 0.24
C ASN A 645 -2.19 26.91 1.23
N ASP A 646 -2.99 25.88 0.91
CA ASP A 646 -4.05 25.40 1.80
C ASP A 646 -3.44 24.83 3.08
N SER A 647 -2.30 24.13 2.97
CA SER A 647 -1.56 23.61 4.13
C SER A 647 -1.21 24.70 5.14
N ILE A 648 -1.00 25.95 4.73
CA ILE A 648 -0.68 27.04 5.66
C ILE A 648 -1.84 27.31 6.62
N GLN A 649 -3.07 27.32 6.11
CA GLN A 649 -4.26 27.58 6.90
C GLN A 649 -4.53 26.43 7.87
N TRP A 650 -4.35 25.19 7.42
CA TRP A 650 -4.59 23.99 8.23
C TRP A 650 -3.59 23.80 9.36
N ARG A 651 -2.39 24.39 9.29
CA ARG A 651 -1.44 24.41 10.42
C ARG A 651 -1.94 25.15 11.66
N ASN A 652 -2.92 26.03 11.50
CA ASN A 652 -3.56 26.75 12.60
C ASN A 652 -4.85 26.10 13.08
N ALA A 653 -5.30 25.02 12.43
CA ALA A 653 -6.52 24.31 12.78
C ALA A 653 -6.28 23.38 13.97
N THR A 654 -7.30 23.19 14.79
CA THR A 654 -7.30 22.21 15.88
C THR A 654 -7.29 20.78 15.34
N LEU A 655 -6.86 19.81 16.17
CA LEU A 655 -6.92 18.39 15.80
C LEU A 655 -8.35 17.95 15.46
N ASP A 656 -9.36 18.45 16.15
CA ASP A 656 -10.77 18.14 15.86
C ASP A 656 -11.20 18.64 14.47
N GLU A 657 -10.78 19.84 14.08
CA GLU A 657 -11.06 20.38 12.73
C GLU A 657 -10.38 19.55 11.65
N ILE A 658 -9.12 19.18 11.88
CA ILE A 658 -8.34 18.34 10.96
C ILE A 658 -8.94 16.94 10.82
N ASP A 659 -9.35 16.31 11.93
CA ASP A 659 -9.96 14.98 11.92
C ASP A 659 -11.27 14.99 11.11
N ASN A 660 -12.09 16.04 11.28
CA ASN A 660 -13.38 16.16 10.59
C ASN A 660 -13.27 16.45 9.08
N LYS A 661 -12.06 16.65 8.55
CA LYS A 661 -11.83 16.96 7.15
C LYS A 661 -11.73 15.69 6.30
N PHE A 662 -12.35 15.74 5.13
CA PHE A 662 -12.19 14.73 4.09
C PHE A 662 -10.99 15.07 3.21
N GLY A 663 -10.21 14.06 2.82
CA GLY A 663 -9.02 14.19 2.01
C GLY A 663 -7.80 14.72 2.78
N ARG A 664 -6.71 14.93 2.05
CA ARG A 664 -5.47 15.52 2.59
C ARG A 664 -5.65 17.02 2.81
N VAL A 665 -4.92 17.57 3.79
CA VAL A 665 -4.91 19.02 4.05
C VAL A 665 -3.56 19.60 4.45
N LEU A 666 -2.57 18.76 4.67
CA LEU A 666 -1.25 19.18 5.08
C LEU A 666 -0.22 18.68 4.07
N SER A 667 0.85 19.45 3.94
CA SER A 667 2.00 19.12 3.10
C SER A 667 3.30 19.52 3.80
N LEU A 668 4.24 18.58 3.80
CA LEU A 668 5.63 18.76 4.19
C LEU A 668 6.49 18.89 2.93
N GLU A 669 7.75 19.26 3.12
CA GLU A 669 8.82 19.18 2.14
C GLU A 669 10.06 18.60 2.81
N ILE A 670 10.82 17.82 2.07
CA ILE A 670 12.19 17.49 2.42
C ILE A 670 13.09 18.36 1.56
N ILE A 671 13.96 19.14 2.19
CA ILE A 671 14.91 20.04 1.51
C ILE A 671 16.34 19.61 1.75
N ALA A 672 17.22 19.86 0.78
CA ALA A 672 18.63 19.56 0.89
C ALA A 672 19.33 20.58 1.80
N THR A 673 20.16 20.12 2.74
CA THR A 673 20.94 21.00 3.65
C THR A 673 22.30 21.38 3.07
N ARG A 674 22.71 20.67 2.02
CA ARG A 674 23.88 20.88 1.17
C ARG A 674 23.61 20.31 -0.22
N ASP A 675 24.51 20.51 -1.16
CA ASP A 675 24.41 19.84 -2.45
C ASP A 675 24.44 18.31 -2.26
N ILE A 676 23.50 17.62 -2.88
CA ILE A 676 23.37 16.16 -2.91
C ILE A 676 23.77 15.70 -4.30
N GLN A 677 24.72 14.78 -4.39
CA GLN A 677 25.22 14.28 -5.68
C GLN A 677 24.29 13.22 -6.27
N PRO A 678 24.26 13.04 -7.61
CA PRO A 678 23.60 11.90 -8.22
C PRO A 678 24.09 10.58 -7.59
N ASN A 679 23.16 9.66 -7.33
CA ASN A 679 23.34 8.39 -6.64
C ASN A 679 23.78 8.48 -5.17
N GLU A 680 23.72 9.65 -4.53
CA GLU A 680 23.90 9.77 -3.08
C GLU A 680 22.62 9.36 -2.34
N GLU A 681 22.73 8.63 -1.23
CA GLU A 681 21.57 8.34 -0.37
C GLU A 681 21.16 9.60 0.39
N VAL A 682 19.85 9.86 0.44
CA VAL A 682 19.28 10.97 1.18
C VAL A 682 18.93 10.52 2.59
N PHE A 683 19.33 11.31 3.57
CA PHE A 683 19.08 11.07 4.99
C PHE A 683 18.44 12.28 5.67
N ILE A 684 17.61 12.01 6.67
CA ILE A 684 17.07 13.03 7.59
C ILE A 684 17.29 12.60 9.05
N ASP A 685 17.24 13.54 9.98
CA ASP A 685 17.22 13.25 11.39
C ASP A 685 15.79 12.88 11.85
N TYR A 686 15.59 11.67 12.39
CA TYR A 686 14.31 11.17 12.91
C TYR A 686 14.06 11.61 14.37
N GLY A 687 15.02 12.27 15.00
CA GLY A 687 14.96 12.76 16.36
C GLY A 687 15.52 11.79 17.41
N ILE A 688 15.89 12.36 18.56
CA ILE A 688 16.50 11.63 19.69
C ILE A 688 15.56 10.57 20.29
N ASP A 689 14.25 10.80 20.28
CA ASP A 689 13.27 9.83 20.80
C ASP A 689 13.27 8.54 19.97
N TRP A 690 13.41 8.67 18.64
CA TRP A 690 13.53 7.53 17.76
C TRP A 690 14.84 6.76 18.03
N GLU A 691 15.96 7.46 18.17
CA GLU A 691 17.26 6.83 18.47
C GLU A 691 17.23 6.06 19.79
N ASN A 692 16.67 6.68 20.85
CA ASN A 692 16.52 6.06 22.15
C ASN A 692 15.65 4.79 22.06
N ALA A 693 14.54 4.86 21.32
CA ALA A 693 13.69 3.71 21.08
C ALA A 693 14.41 2.61 20.29
N TRP A 694 15.20 2.98 19.27
CA TRP A 694 15.97 2.03 18.46
C TRP A 694 17.08 1.36 19.27
N MET A 695 17.87 2.12 20.02
CA MET A 695 18.93 1.56 20.87
C MET A 695 18.36 0.59 21.90
N LYS A 696 17.26 0.97 22.55
CA LYS A 696 16.53 0.07 23.47
C LYS A 696 16.06 -1.19 22.76
N HIS A 697 15.48 -1.05 21.56
CA HIS A 697 15.05 -2.19 20.75
C HIS A 697 16.23 -3.11 20.41
N VAL A 698 17.36 -2.57 19.97
CA VAL A 698 18.57 -3.36 19.64
C VAL A 698 19.08 -4.10 20.88
N GLU A 699 19.08 -3.46 22.05
CA GLU A 699 19.50 -4.09 23.32
C GLU A 699 18.55 -5.23 23.73
N GLU A 700 17.24 -5.02 23.56
CA GLU A 700 16.21 -5.99 23.95
C GLU A 700 15.95 -7.05 22.85
N TRP A 701 16.44 -6.83 21.63
CA TRP A 701 16.15 -7.66 20.46
C TRP A 701 16.76 -9.05 20.62
N LYS A 702 15.86 -10.03 20.68
CA LYS A 702 16.23 -11.43 20.63
C LYS A 702 16.00 -11.91 19.22
N SER A 703 17.09 -12.21 18.51
CA SER A 703 16.99 -12.87 17.20
C SER A 703 16.06 -14.06 17.36
N ILE A 704 14.97 -14.05 16.59
CA ILE A 704 14.01 -15.14 16.64
C ILE A 704 14.78 -16.40 16.25
N PRO A 705 14.79 -17.45 17.10
CA PRO A 705 15.53 -18.67 16.79
C PRO A 705 15.03 -19.16 15.45
N SER A 706 15.84 -18.94 14.41
CA SER A 706 15.53 -19.46 13.09
C SER A 706 15.58 -20.96 13.24
N PRO A 707 14.50 -21.70 12.99
CA PRO A 707 14.51 -23.15 13.03
C PRO A 707 15.60 -23.65 12.08
N ASN A 708 16.75 -24.00 12.64
CA ASN A 708 18.05 -24.20 11.97
C ASN A 708 18.38 -23.14 10.92
N LYS A 709 19.30 -22.22 11.25
CA LYS A 709 19.84 -21.24 10.26
C LYS A 709 20.27 -21.91 8.94
N GLU A 710 20.77 -23.14 9.00
CA GLU A 710 21.18 -23.94 7.84
C GLU A 710 20.04 -24.27 6.86
N ASN A 711 18.78 -24.19 7.29
CA ASN A 711 17.60 -24.54 6.51
C ASN A 711 16.73 -23.34 6.13
N PHE A 712 17.10 -22.12 6.55
CA PHE A 712 16.34 -20.93 6.17
C PHE A 712 16.61 -20.58 4.71
N ILE A 713 15.54 -20.45 3.94
CA ILE A 713 15.55 -19.91 2.58
C ILE A 713 14.40 -18.91 2.45
N SER A 714 14.68 -17.80 1.78
CA SER A 714 13.67 -16.78 1.51
C SER A 714 12.71 -17.24 0.40
N ALA A 715 11.52 -16.64 0.29
CA ALA A 715 10.61 -16.97 -0.79
C ALA A 715 11.20 -16.58 -2.14
N GLN A 716 11.86 -15.41 -2.20
CA GLN A 716 12.57 -14.94 -3.39
C GLN A 716 13.69 -15.90 -3.81
N GLU A 717 14.53 -16.33 -2.86
CA GLU A 717 15.62 -17.26 -3.14
C GLU A 717 15.10 -18.62 -3.61
N ALA A 718 14.06 -19.15 -2.95
CA ALA A 718 13.43 -20.42 -3.33
C ALA A 718 12.83 -20.38 -4.75
N ASN A 719 12.22 -19.24 -5.14
CA ASN A 719 11.65 -19.05 -6.48
C ASN A 719 12.71 -18.78 -7.55
N SER A 720 13.85 -18.18 -7.20
CA SER A 720 14.91 -17.82 -8.16
C SER A 720 15.87 -18.98 -8.46
N ARG A 721 15.81 -20.05 -7.67
CA ARG A 721 16.73 -21.17 -7.78
C ARG A 721 16.41 -22.03 -9.00
N SER A 722 17.39 -22.19 -9.88
CA SER A 722 17.37 -23.21 -10.94
C SER A 722 17.75 -24.59 -10.39
N GLY A 723 17.09 -25.65 -10.86
CA GLY A 723 17.39 -27.04 -10.49
C GLY A 723 16.43 -27.60 -9.43
N PRO A 724 16.69 -28.81 -8.90
CA PRO A 724 15.74 -29.52 -8.05
C PRO A 724 15.36 -28.76 -6.77
N ILE A 725 14.11 -28.92 -6.36
CA ILE A 725 13.60 -28.43 -5.09
C ILE A 725 14.42 -28.98 -3.93
N MET A 726 14.69 -28.13 -2.94
CA MET A 726 15.51 -28.52 -1.78
C MET A 726 14.87 -29.68 -1.02
N LYS A 727 15.70 -30.65 -0.63
CA LYS A 727 15.26 -31.88 0.03
C LYS A 727 14.48 -31.64 1.32
N ASN A 728 14.79 -30.59 2.07
CA ASN A 728 14.09 -30.22 3.30
C ASN A 728 12.67 -29.68 3.06
N LEU A 729 12.27 -29.42 1.81
CA LEU A 729 10.90 -29.07 1.42
C LEU A 729 10.10 -30.26 0.86
N ILE A 730 10.71 -31.46 0.80
CA ILE A 730 10.11 -32.69 0.27
C ILE A 730 9.91 -33.68 1.41
N SER A 731 8.69 -34.18 1.63
CA SER A 731 8.44 -35.11 2.76
C SER A 731 9.05 -36.50 2.54
N ASN A 732 9.05 -36.97 1.29
CA ASN A 732 9.30 -38.36 0.90
C ASN A 732 8.31 -39.38 1.48
N ASP A 733 7.19 -38.92 2.05
CA ASP A 733 6.07 -39.73 2.53
C ASP A 733 4.76 -39.10 2.06
N LEU A 734 3.95 -39.85 1.31
CA LEU A 734 2.64 -39.41 0.81
C LEU A 734 1.62 -39.10 1.92
N ARG A 735 1.94 -39.40 3.18
CA ARG A 735 1.09 -39.22 4.37
C ARG A 735 1.51 -38.04 5.23
N GLU A 736 2.73 -37.53 5.03
CA GLU A 736 3.30 -36.47 5.83
C GLU A 736 3.49 -35.20 5.01
N ASN A 737 3.11 -34.07 5.61
CA ASN A 737 3.31 -32.75 5.04
C ASN A 737 4.55 -32.12 5.63
N VAL A 738 5.43 -31.58 4.78
CA VAL A 738 6.47 -30.67 5.25
C VAL A 738 5.84 -29.33 5.55
N VAL A 739 5.99 -28.89 6.80
CA VAL A 739 5.52 -27.58 7.24
C VAL A 739 6.74 -26.68 7.40
N HIS A 740 6.97 -25.79 6.42
CA HIS A 740 8.03 -24.80 6.56
C HIS A 740 7.56 -23.66 7.49
N PRO A 741 8.42 -23.18 8.41
CA PRO A 741 8.07 -22.12 9.36
C PRO A 741 7.88 -20.75 8.69
N TYR A 742 8.55 -20.52 7.56
CA TYR A 742 8.51 -19.24 6.83
C TYR A 742 7.86 -19.31 5.45
N LEU A 743 7.80 -20.48 4.84
CA LEU A 743 7.36 -20.64 3.45
C LEU A 743 6.00 -21.33 3.41
N LEU A 744 5.13 -20.81 2.57
CA LEU A 744 3.94 -21.49 2.08
C LEU A 744 4.25 -21.94 0.66
N ILE A 745 4.13 -23.24 0.39
CA ILE A 745 4.26 -23.76 -0.97
C ILE A 745 2.88 -23.69 -1.61
N GLY A 746 2.76 -23.03 -2.76
CA GLY A 746 1.56 -22.98 -3.56
C GLY A 746 1.78 -23.66 -4.91
N CYS A 747 0.79 -24.42 -5.36
CA CYS A 747 0.80 -25.13 -6.62
C CYS A 747 -0.31 -24.59 -7.52
N GLN A 748 -0.01 -24.30 -8.79
CA GLN A 748 -1.01 -23.97 -9.80
C GLN A 748 -2.10 -25.06 -9.87
N TYR A 749 -3.31 -24.73 -9.45
CA TYR A 749 -4.40 -25.67 -9.34
C TYR A 749 -5.71 -25.03 -9.79
N LYS A 750 -6.34 -25.66 -10.78
CA LYS A 750 -7.71 -25.36 -11.19
C LYS A 750 -8.62 -26.47 -10.70
N ILE A 751 -9.66 -26.10 -9.96
CA ILE A 751 -10.69 -27.05 -9.53
C ILE A 751 -11.37 -27.64 -10.76
N HIS A 752 -11.52 -28.96 -10.77
CA HIS A 752 -12.27 -29.68 -11.77
C HIS A 752 -13.54 -30.26 -11.14
N ARG A 753 -14.71 -29.69 -11.44
CA ARG A 753 -15.99 -30.01 -10.76
C ARG A 753 -16.27 -31.51 -10.66
N LYS A 754 -16.05 -32.26 -11.75
CA LYS A 754 -16.32 -33.71 -11.80
C LYS A 754 -15.36 -34.50 -10.91
N ILE A 755 -14.11 -34.04 -10.79
CA ILE A 755 -13.07 -34.73 -10.03
C ILE A 755 -13.20 -34.33 -8.56
N ASP A 756 -13.09 -33.04 -8.25
CA ASP A 756 -12.98 -32.54 -6.88
C ASP A 756 -14.25 -32.67 -6.04
N PHE A 757 -15.43 -32.77 -6.67
CA PHE A 757 -16.71 -32.89 -5.95
C PHE A 757 -17.47 -34.17 -6.22
N LYS A 758 -17.30 -34.82 -7.38
CA LYS A 758 -18.11 -35.98 -7.79
C LYS A 758 -17.32 -37.28 -7.85
N ASN A 759 -16.00 -37.26 -7.71
CA ASN A 759 -15.21 -38.49 -7.70
C ASN A 759 -15.61 -39.36 -6.50
N LYS A 760 -15.91 -40.63 -6.75
CA LYS A 760 -16.31 -41.61 -5.72
C LYS A 760 -15.24 -41.80 -4.66
N ASN A 761 -13.96 -41.62 -5.00
CA ASN A 761 -12.84 -41.75 -4.09
C ASN A 761 -12.77 -40.57 -3.09
N TYR A 762 -13.28 -39.39 -3.48
CA TYR A 762 -13.28 -38.19 -2.63
C TYR A 762 -14.59 -37.97 -1.87
N THR A 763 -15.70 -38.52 -2.36
CA THR A 763 -17.05 -38.33 -1.78
C THR A 763 -17.37 -39.24 -0.60
N LYS A 764 -16.45 -40.13 -0.21
CA LYS A 764 -16.59 -41.01 0.95
C LYS A 764 -15.38 -40.85 1.87
N PRO A 765 -15.58 -40.71 3.19
CA PRO A 765 -14.46 -40.72 4.13
C PRO A 765 -13.71 -42.04 4.07
N ASN A 766 -12.39 -41.99 4.06
CA ASN A 766 -11.54 -43.17 4.19
C ASN A 766 -10.52 -42.97 5.31
N LYS A 767 -10.87 -43.35 6.54
CA LYS A 767 -9.97 -43.17 7.68
C LYS A 767 -8.67 -43.99 7.58
N PHE A 768 -8.61 -44.97 6.68
CA PHE A 768 -7.49 -45.90 6.53
C PHE A 768 -6.53 -45.51 5.41
N TRP A 769 -6.74 -44.39 4.70
CA TRP A 769 -5.83 -44.01 3.62
C TRP A 769 -4.38 -43.82 4.12
N LYS A 770 -4.21 -43.38 5.38
CA LYS A 770 -2.89 -43.26 6.01
C LYS A 770 -2.19 -44.60 6.26
N THR A 771 -2.92 -45.72 6.31
CA THR A 771 -2.34 -47.06 6.46
C THR A 771 -2.17 -47.79 5.13
N MET A 772 -2.63 -47.21 4.03
CA MET A 772 -2.42 -47.75 2.67
C MET A 772 -0.94 -47.64 2.29
N THR A 773 -0.46 -48.51 1.40
CA THR A 773 0.87 -48.38 0.79
C THR A 773 0.92 -47.20 -0.19
N ASP A 774 2.11 -46.71 -0.55
CA ASP A 774 2.23 -45.61 -1.52
C ASP A 774 1.57 -45.94 -2.85
N GLN A 775 1.74 -47.17 -3.33
CA GLN A 775 1.11 -47.65 -4.56
C GLN A 775 -0.43 -47.63 -4.46
N GLN A 776 -0.99 -48.04 -3.33
CA GLN A 776 -2.45 -47.99 -3.10
C GLN A 776 -2.96 -46.55 -3.04
N ILE A 777 -2.22 -45.66 -2.38
CA ILE A 777 -2.56 -44.23 -2.31
C ILE A 777 -2.56 -43.63 -3.72
N LEU A 778 -1.50 -43.84 -4.50
CA LEU A 778 -1.40 -43.32 -5.87
C LEU A 778 -2.46 -43.91 -6.79
N GLN A 779 -2.74 -45.22 -6.69
CA GLN A 779 -3.79 -45.86 -7.49
C GLN A 779 -5.20 -45.34 -7.14
N THR A 780 -5.43 -44.97 -5.88
CA THR A 780 -6.76 -44.53 -5.40
C THR A 780 -6.97 -43.01 -5.57
N TYR A 781 -5.94 -42.22 -5.29
CA TYR A 781 -6.04 -40.76 -5.14
C TYR A 781 -5.13 -39.97 -6.06
N GLY A 782 -4.17 -40.62 -6.72
CA GLY A 782 -3.24 -40.00 -7.64
C GLY A 782 -3.87 -39.74 -9.01
N GLU A 783 -3.50 -38.63 -9.60
CA GLU A 783 -3.84 -38.25 -10.97
C GLU A 783 -2.63 -37.59 -11.64
N ASP A 784 -2.55 -37.63 -12.96
CA ASP A 784 -1.51 -36.91 -13.69
C ASP A 784 -1.69 -35.39 -13.52
N GLY A 785 -0.65 -34.76 -12.99
CA GLY A 785 -0.52 -33.33 -12.75
C GLY A 785 0.10 -32.57 -13.92
N SER A 786 0.47 -33.26 -15.01
CA SER A 786 1.23 -32.68 -16.11
C SER A 786 0.51 -31.55 -16.87
N ASP A 787 -0.82 -31.50 -16.79
CA ASP A 787 -1.68 -30.48 -17.41
C ASP A 787 -1.83 -29.21 -16.55
N TYR A 788 -1.39 -29.24 -15.29
CA TYR A 788 -1.45 -28.08 -14.39
C TYR A 788 -0.24 -27.16 -14.62
N VAL A 789 -0.07 -26.73 -15.87
CA VAL A 789 0.98 -25.81 -16.30
C VAL A 789 0.41 -24.39 -16.38
N TYR A 790 1.25 -23.39 -16.12
CA TYR A 790 0.88 -22.01 -16.37
C TYR A 790 0.59 -21.76 -17.86
N GLY A 791 -0.41 -20.92 -18.14
CA GLY A 791 -1.13 -20.84 -19.42
C GLY A 791 -0.45 -20.14 -20.60
N ASP A 792 0.83 -19.78 -20.53
CA ASP A 792 1.58 -19.28 -21.68
C ASP A 792 3.08 -19.63 -21.60
N LYS A 793 3.78 -19.56 -22.74
CA LYS A 793 5.24 -19.83 -22.83
C LYS A 793 6.09 -18.81 -22.07
N SER A 794 5.50 -17.73 -21.58
CA SER A 794 6.22 -16.65 -20.90
C SER A 794 6.41 -16.89 -19.41
N GLY A 795 5.95 -18.05 -18.90
CA GLY A 795 6.17 -18.47 -17.52
C GLY A 795 5.33 -17.66 -16.55
N TYR A 796 5.67 -17.72 -15.27
CA TYR A 796 4.95 -17.01 -14.21
C TYR A 796 5.15 -15.48 -14.31
N ILE A 797 4.35 -14.78 -15.13
CA ILE A 797 4.53 -13.34 -15.37
C ILE A 797 3.82 -12.49 -14.31
N ASN A 798 2.63 -12.90 -13.87
CA ASN A 798 1.90 -12.19 -12.83
C ASN A 798 0.84 -13.06 -12.15
N HIS A 799 0.41 -12.60 -10.99
CA HIS A 799 -0.34 -13.39 -10.06
C HIS A 799 -1.85 -13.08 -9.98
N ARG A 800 -2.44 -12.68 -11.11
CA ARG A 800 -3.83 -12.18 -11.07
C ARG A 800 -4.89 -13.25 -10.77
N GLU A 801 -4.58 -14.55 -10.73
CA GLU A 801 -5.60 -15.59 -10.98
C GLU A 801 -6.07 -16.49 -9.82
N TYR A 802 -5.73 -16.25 -8.54
CA TYR A 802 -6.08 -17.18 -7.42
C TYR A 802 -5.71 -18.64 -7.70
N SER A 803 -4.76 -18.82 -8.60
CA SER A 803 -4.54 -20.09 -9.24
C SER A 803 -3.65 -20.99 -8.41
N HIS A 804 -2.90 -20.43 -7.44
CA HIS A 804 -2.04 -21.22 -6.58
C HIS A 804 -2.80 -21.64 -5.32
N TRP A 805 -2.88 -22.95 -5.12
CA TRP A 805 -3.45 -23.56 -3.93
C TRP A 805 -2.33 -23.99 -3.00
N PRO A 806 -2.48 -23.84 -1.67
CA PRO A 806 -1.53 -24.42 -0.73
C PRO A 806 -1.29 -25.89 -1.07
N CYS A 807 -0.04 -26.32 -1.14
CA CYS A 807 0.31 -27.70 -1.45
C CYS A 807 1.51 -28.18 -0.63
N SER A 808 1.70 -29.50 -0.57
CA SER A 808 2.92 -30.15 -0.06
C SER A 808 3.61 -30.87 -1.20
N ILE A 809 4.94 -30.84 -1.19
CA ILE A 809 5.76 -31.62 -2.13
C ILE A 809 6.09 -32.93 -1.44
N LEU A 810 5.57 -34.03 -1.97
CA LEU A 810 5.67 -35.33 -1.32
C LEU A 810 6.89 -36.09 -1.81
N LYS A 811 7.21 -36.03 -3.11
CA LYS A 811 8.27 -36.84 -3.71
C LYS A 811 8.78 -36.23 -5.01
N GLU A 812 10.07 -36.39 -5.31
CA GLU A 812 10.66 -36.15 -6.62
C GLU A 812 10.50 -37.39 -7.52
N GLU A 813 9.99 -37.22 -8.73
CA GLU A 813 9.72 -38.30 -9.69
C GLU A 813 10.91 -38.51 -10.62
N GLY A 814 11.95 -39.13 -10.06
CA GLY A 814 13.23 -39.34 -10.75
C GLY A 814 14.15 -38.15 -10.55
N ALA A 815 15.41 -38.41 -10.20
CA ALA A 815 16.37 -37.37 -9.91
C ALA A 815 16.59 -36.45 -11.13
N GLY A 816 16.33 -35.16 -10.97
CA GLY A 816 16.62 -34.13 -11.98
C GLY A 816 15.59 -34.03 -13.11
N THR A 817 14.45 -34.72 -13.03
CA THR A 817 13.40 -34.63 -14.06
C THR A 817 12.61 -33.30 -14.00
N GLY A 818 12.69 -32.58 -12.88
CA GLY A 818 11.84 -31.43 -12.59
C GLY A 818 10.36 -31.82 -12.40
N ARG A 819 10.08 -33.10 -12.13
CA ARG A 819 8.74 -33.64 -11.90
C ARG A 819 8.59 -34.07 -10.44
N TYR A 820 7.41 -33.79 -9.89
CA TYR A 820 7.11 -34.02 -8.48
C TYR A 820 5.74 -34.66 -8.30
N THR A 821 5.61 -35.42 -7.21
CA THR A 821 4.30 -35.77 -6.65
C THR A 821 3.95 -34.73 -5.59
N VAL A 822 2.78 -34.09 -5.71
CA VAL A 822 2.30 -33.05 -4.79
C VAL A 822 0.95 -33.40 -4.18
N GLN A 823 0.70 -32.96 -2.95
CA GLN A 823 -0.64 -32.96 -2.34
C GLN A 823 -1.22 -31.55 -2.37
N ILE A 824 -2.42 -31.40 -2.93
CA ILE A 824 -3.17 -30.14 -2.92
C ILE A 824 -3.98 -30.03 -1.63
N HIS A 825 -3.93 -28.86 -0.99
CA HIS A 825 -4.71 -28.53 0.21
C HIS A 825 -5.76 -27.48 -0.10
N GLN A 826 -6.85 -27.46 0.66
CA GLN A 826 -7.94 -26.51 0.45
C GLN A 826 -7.44 -25.07 0.56
N SER A 827 -7.64 -24.28 -0.49
CA SER A 827 -7.30 -22.85 -0.45
C SER A 827 -8.18 -22.12 0.56
N PRO A 828 -7.59 -21.38 1.52
CA PRO A 828 -8.34 -20.55 2.47
C PRO A 828 -8.83 -19.24 1.84
N LEU A 829 -8.37 -18.92 0.61
CA LEU A 829 -8.63 -17.62 -0.02
C LEU A 829 -9.97 -17.56 -0.74
N ARG A 830 -10.60 -18.71 -1.03
CA ARG A 830 -11.93 -18.70 -1.65
C ARG A 830 -12.99 -18.39 -0.60
N SER A 831 -13.94 -17.55 -1.00
CA SER A 831 -15.02 -17.05 -0.14
C SER A 831 -15.79 -18.21 0.52
N GLU A 832 -16.40 -17.96 1.69
CA GLU A 832 -17.31 -18.91 2.40
C GLU A 832 -18.40 -19.51 1.49
N LYS A 833 -18.64 -18.94 0.28
CA LYS A 833 -19.59 -19.44 -0.72
C LYS A 833 -19.06 -20.55 -1.62
N THR A 834 -17.74 -20.71 -1.80
CA THR A 834 -17.24 -21.83 -2.60
C THR A 834 -17.32 -23.09 -1.77
N ARG A 835 -18.05 -24.09 -2.27
CA ARG A 835 -18.15 -25.39 -1.61
C ARG A 835 -16.75 -25.92 -1.29
N THR A 836 -16.59 -26.36 -0.04
CA THR A 836 -15.45 -27.17 0.35
C THR A 836 -15.37 -28.36 -0.60
N THR A 837 -14.17 -28.65 -1.09
CA THR A 837 -13.97 -29.81 -1.98
C THR A 837 -14.33 -31.11 -1.27
N ALA A 838 -14.81 -32.12 -2.00
CA ALA A 838 -15.24 -33.37 -1.39
C ALA A 838 -14.08 -34.06 -0.64
N TRP A 839 -12.85 -33.95 -1.17
CA TRP A 839 -11.67 -34.52 -0.51
C TRP A 839 -11.36 -33.85 0.83
N THR A 840 -11.57 -32.53 0.95
CA THR A 840 -11.43 -31.82 2.23
C THR A 840 -12.54 -32.20 3.20
N GLU A 841 -13.80 -32.22 2.74
CA GLU A 841 -14.96 -32.60 3.57
C GLU A 841 -14.81 -34.01 4.14
N ASN A 842 -14.26 -34.93 3.36
CA ASN A 842 -14.10 -36.34 3.71
C ASN A 842 -12.71 -36.70 4.28
N ASN A 843 -11.83 -35.70 4.47
CA ASN A 843 -10.47 -35.86 5.01
C ASN A 843 -9.62 -36.92 4.27
N VAL A 844 -9.64 -36.88 2.94
CA VAL A 844 -8.82 -37.73 2.05
C VAL A 844 -7.90 -36.87 1.18
N PRO A 845 -6.75 -37.39 0.72
CA PRO A 845 -5.75 -36.56 0.04
C PRO A 845 -6.10 -36.33 -1.43
N ARG A 846 -5.75 -35.15 -1.96
CA ARG A 846 -5.77 -34.84 -3.40
C ARG A 846 -4.32 -34.86 -3.90
N ILE A 847 -3.94 -35.89 -4.64
CA ILE A 847 -2.54 -36.12 -5.06
C ILE A 847 -2.41 -35.97 -6.57
N LEU A 848 -1.39 -35.23 -7.00
CA LEU A 848 -1.01 -35.09 -8.40
C LEU A 848 0.41 -35.62 -8.59
N THR A 849 0.59 -36.55 -9.53
CA THR A 849 1.90 -37.07 -9.97
C THR A 849 2.39 -36.31 -11.19
N ASN A 850 3.66 -36.45 -11.57
CA ASN A 850 4.25 -35.84 -12.77
C ASN A 850 4.02 -34.31 -12.85
N TYR A 851 3.88 -33.69 -11.69
CA TYR A 851 3.60 -32.27 -11.53
C TYR A 851 4.87 -31.47 -11.81
N LYS A 852 4.75 -30.42 -12.61
CA LYS A 852 5.91 -29.67 -13.09
C LYS A 852 6.46 -28.72 -12.04
N GLN A 853 7.78 -28.62 -11.95
CA GLN A 853 8.44 -27.70 -11.03
C GLN A 853 8.03 -26.24 -11.25
N GLU A 854 7.92 -25.80 -12.51
CA GLU A 854 7.55 -24.42 -12.85
C GLU A 854 6.12 -24.03 -12.40
N SER A 855 5.31 -25.02 -12.02
CA SER A 855 3.96 -24.84 -11.48
C SER A 855 3.93 -24.78 -9.94
N ILE A 856 5.08 -24.91 -9.29
CA ILE A 856 5.26 -24.82 -7.84
C ILE A 856 5.90 -23.46 -7.52
N HIS A 857 5.29 -22.71 -6.62
CA HIS A 857 5.75 -21.40 -6.21
C HIS A 857 5.82 -21.26 -4.69
N TYR A 858 6.79 -20.49 -4.21
CA TYR A 858 7.01 -20.26 -2.78
C TYR A 858 6.52 -18.88 -2.38
N PHE A 859 5.70 -18.84 -1.34
CA PHE A 859 5.14 -17.64 -0.75
C PHE A 859 5.63 -17.48 0.67
N ILE A 860 5.58 -16.26 1.21
CA ILE A 860 5.79 -16.08 2.65
C ILE A 860 4.55 -16.65 3.34
N ARG A 861 4.78 -17.45 4.38
CA ARG A 861 3.69 -18.12 5.06
C ARG A 861 2.80 -17.10 5.77
N PRO A 862 1.47 -17.29 5.74
CA PRO A 862 0.55 -16.37 6.40
C PRO A 862 0.88 -16.14 7.88
N ASN A 863 0.94 -14.88 8.31
CA ASN A 863 1.31 -14.46 9.67
C ASN A 863 2.77 -14.74 10.05
N SER A 864 3.59 -15.26 9.13
CA SER A 864 5.02 -15.50 9.37
C SER A 864 5.90 -14.33 8.94
N GLN A 865 5.34 -13.39 8.16
CA GLN A 865 5.98 -12.14 7.77
C GLN A 865 6.53 -11.43 9.01
N GLU A 866 7.74 -10.92 8.89
CA GLU A 866 8.47 -10.42 10.04
C GLU A 866 7.81 -9.21 10.68
N HIS A 867 7.23 -8.30 9.88
CA HIS A 867 6.51 -7.15 10.40
C HIS A 867 5.21 -7.50 11.14
N MET A 868 4.82 -8.76 11.16
CA MET A 868 3.66 -9.24 11.94
C MET A 868 4.07 -9.84 13.28
N ARG A 869 5.36 -9.99 13.54
CA ARG A 869 5.86 -10.66 14.74
C ARG A 869 5.83 -9.71 15.93
N PRO A 870 5.57 -10.21 17.14
CA PRO A 870 5.69 -9.39 18.34
C PRO A 870 7.16 -8.96 18.55
N GLY A 871 7.36 -7.79 19.15
CA GLY A 871 8.68 -7.28 19.51
C GLY A 871 9.51 -6.71 18.36
N VAL A 872 8.95 -6.55 17.16
CA VAL A 872 9.59 -5.80 16.07
C VAL A 872 9.54 -4.29 16.31
N PHE A 873 10.55 -3.57 15.83
CA PHE A 873 10.68 -2.14 16.08
C PHE A 873 9.53 -1.33 15.46
N ARG A 874 8.88 -0.49 16.27
CA ARG A 874 7.81 0.41 15.84
C ARG A 874 8.00 1.81 16.40
N HIS A 875 8.31 2.78 15.55
CA HIS A 875 8.44 4.19 15.93
C HIS A 875 8.18 5.11 14.74
N HIS A 876 7.42 6.18 14.94
CA HIS A 876 7.21 7.21 13.91
C HIS A 876 8.48 8.01 13.65
N VAL A 877 8.57 8.65 12.49
CA VAL A 877 9.64 9.62 12.19
C VAL A 877 9.36 10.89 12.98
N GLY A 878 10.27 11.29 13.86
CA GLY A 878 10.07 12.47 14.71
C GLY A 878 10.04 13.76 13.90
N VAL A 879 9.03 14.59 14.13
CA VAL A 879 8.97 15.96 13.64
C VAL A 879 9.63 16.88 14.68
N PRO A 880 10.62 17.70 14.29
CA PRO A 880 11.30 18.61 15.22
C PRO A 880 10.35 19.58 15.95
N ASP A 881 10.63 19.81 17.23
CA ASP A 881 9.87 20.71 18.12
C ASP A 881 9.67 22.11 17.53
N ASN A 882 10.69 22.65 16.87
CA ASN A 882 10.68 24.01 16.35
C ASN A 882 9.69 24.20 15.18
N ILE A 883 9.26 23.12 14.51
CA ILE A 883 8.27 23.19 13.43
C ILE A 883 6.92 22.58 13.83
N TYR A 884 6.84 21.76 14.88
CA TYR A 884 5.58 21.12 15.27
C TYR A 884 4.65 22.10 16.02
N PRO A 885 3.40 22.32 15.58
CA PRO A 885 2.48 23.24 16.26
C PRO A 885 2.18 22.83 17.70
N ASN A 886 2.48 23.73 18.65
CA ASN A 886 2.28 23.45 20.08
C ASN A 886 0.83 23.10 20.45
N HIS A 887 -0.17 23.64 19.73
CA HIS A 887 -1.58 23.35 19.98
C HIS A 887 -2.03 21.95 19.50
N TRP A 888 -1.15 21.20 18.82
CA TRP A 888 -1.36 19.79 18.47
C TRP A 888 -0.75 18.82 19.50
N LYS A 889 0.03 19.33 20.46
CA LYS A 889 0.58 18.52 21.56
C LYS A 889 -0.52 18.29 22.58
N ASN A 890 -1.00 17.05 22.66
CA ASN A 890 -2.16 16.66 23.47
C ASN A 890 -1.87 15.54 24.48
N TYR A 891 -0.63 15.05 24.53
CA TYR A 891 -0.15 14.28 25.67
C TYR A 891 0.54 15.23 26.64
N ILE A 892 0.25 15.05 27.92
CA ILE A 892 0.78 15.84 29.04
C ILE A 892 1.78 14.97 29.79
#